data_AF-A0A8C4Q6H7-F1
#
_entry.id   AF-A0A8C4Q6H7-F1
#
_cell.length_a   1.000
_cell.length_b   1.000
_cell.length_c   1.000
_cell.angle_alpha   90.00
_cell.angle_beta   90.00
_cell.angle_gamma   90.00
#
_symmetry.space_group_name_H-M   'P 1'
#
loop_
_entity.id
_entity.type
_entity.pdbx_description
1 polymer ?
#
loop_
_entity_poly.entity_id
_entity_poly.type
_entity_poly.pdbx_seq_one_letter_code
_entity_poly.pdbx_strand_id
1 'polypeptide(L)'
;MVPVIPLLFCLLLPAAWASARVEEEKQDKLGFMNLAAGASVTASATCGVDEKGHSRPDLYCRVGGAVHDAERLTLQGQVCEVCEAGSTELSYPATSVTDGTDRGWQSPPLSLGSKYETVNLSLAFGQLFRVAKVSIWFGLAPRPRRWVIERSTDFGKTFSPWQFFAGSSKECVEYFGVPRSPLSQQGNEVICNTEYSNALLENNLVVVSLLRSWKMESTSNQLPLELRMFTQATDLRLRFLAMDTLPGHKEGKHERDPAIKRYYYYSVKEIAVLGSCECHDHASSCTALDRDDPFKFHCSCSHQTEGMNCERCKPGFYRQRASPTAPNVCTPCQCHGPGTNGSCFAESGNCICRTGFEGKSCEHCAHGYRGFPDCQMRSQKHVETWQHTEQHPNTKCSCAGVGSLAGKCDPETGRCRCHVGFTGEHCDKCANGYFNFPLCQLCQCSPSGTTSQVCDQAGKCLCRSEVTGSQCDQCRSGYYTFPYCNVCDCDQVGAIGSVCGSGGQCECRQSVDGRRCDRCAAGHFSFPNCWRCECSQEGSISLECDSQSGECLCRSGVTGHRCDRCIAGLFGFPSCQTHTCDPAGSLSTDHDNMDTCRCRTNVLGQTCSSCKPLFWNLQWENPTGCQSCHCNTNGTIGGYAECNQFTGQCLCKPGVTGRTCDQCLPGYYSSHGASYFGCQSCNCDAGGSVDLSCDAVTGACTCRPGVTGLKCNKLQPGFFLPGPQNWRYEAEAAVGPKGHQLRIENSMTGFTGTGYVTLERLQVQAIWKVEVGFGKVSLFSVVLRCMTQNANPVLGKITLSPVNHPGSNQSHEVQILGGADDDWRSVSPSAEPFLLTPGEWELSIETTHLVLDSVLLLPSLQDLAGTPVFSRPFVQPCLLHPPANISTHLYDSHNWPNNIQLKIRFN
;
A
#
# COMPACT_ATOMS: atom_id res chain seq x y z
N MET A 1 59.42 -53.38 -21.90
CA MET A 1 58.94 -54.69 -22.38
C MET A 1 57.42 -54.57 -22.43
N VAL A 2 56.77 -54.33 -23.58
CA VAL A 2 56.46 -55.31 -24.67
C VAL A 2 55.29 -56.22 -24.22
N PRO A 3 54.15 -56.38 -24.97
CA PRO A 3 53.78 -55.71 -26.24
C PRO A 3 52.26 -55.55 -26.63
N VAL A 4 52.06 -55.09 -27.89
CA VAL A 4 51.04 -55.51 -28.89
C VAL A 4 49.59 -54.95 -28.88
N ILE A 5 49.33 -54.15 -29.92
CA ILE A 5 48.10 -53.89 -30.69
C ILE A 5 48.14 -54.87 -31.90
N PRO A 6 47.08 -55.58 -32.36
CA PRO A 6 46.05 -55.06 -33.32
C PRO A 6 44.66 -55.78 -33.18
N LEU A 7 43.58 -55.63 -33.99
CA LEU A 7 43.27 -55.18 -35.36
C LEU A 7 41.93 -54.39 -35.36
N LEU A 8 41.76 -53.25 -36.04
CA LEU A 8 41.44 -53.08 -37.48
C LEU A 8 40.09 -53.68 -37.95
N PHE A 9 39.09 -52.82 -38.25
CA PHE A 9 38.56 -52.64 -39.62
C PHE A 9 37.68 -51.38 -39.74
N CYS A 10 37.75 -50.70 -40.89
CA CYS A 10 36.90 -49.55 -41.25
C CYS A 10 35.60 -49.99 -41.94
N LEU A 11 34.55 -49.14 -41.93
CA LEU A 11 33.81 -48.66 -43.13
C LEU A 11 32.56 -47.79 -42.77
N LEU A 12 32.60 -46.52 -43.21
CA LEU A 12 31.53 -45.65 -43.76
C LEU A 12 30.10 -45.59 -43.14
N LEU A 13 29.78 -44.41 -42.57
CA LEU A 13 28.55 -43.56 -42.64
C LEU A 13 27.14 -44.19 -42.81
N PRO A 14 26.13 -43.67 -42.06
CA PRO A 14 25.28 -42.63 -42.67
C PRO A 14 24.75 -41.49 -41.75
N ALA A 15 24.38 -40.40 -42.43
CA ALA A 15 23.31 -39.42 -42.17
C ALA A 15 22.93 -39.00 -40.72
N ALA A 16 23.04 -37.69 -40.47
CA ALA A 16 22.40 -37.02 -39.35
C ALA A 16 20.87 -37.06 -39.44
N TRP A 17 20.21 -37.49 -38.36
CA TRP A 17 18.81 -37.19 -38.06
C TRP A 17 18.73 -36.58 -36.66
N ALA A 18 18.18 -35.38 -36.55
CA ALA A 18 18.00 -34.71 -35.28
C ALA A 18 16.87 -35.38 -34.49
N SER A 19 17.14 -35.74 -33.23
CA SER A 19 16.08 -35.96 -32.24
C SER A 19 16.09 -34.77 -31.28
N ALA A 20 14.99 -34.04 -31.25
CA ALA A 20 14.83 -32.88 -30.38
C ALA A 20 15.01 -33.27 -28.90
N ARG A 21 15.68 -32.41 -28.13
CA ARG A 21 15.46 -32.40 -26.68
C ARG A 21 14.11 -31.73 -26.45
N VAL A 22 13.23 -32.42 -25.74
CA VAL A 22 12.07 -31.80 -25.12
C VAL A 22 12.61 -30.94 -23.97
N GLU A 23 12.45 -29.63 -24.07
CA GLU A 23 12.63 -28.74 -22.92
C GLU A 23 11.47 -28.98 -21.95
N GLU A 24 11.77 -29.13 -20.66
CA GLU A 24 10.73 -29.24 -19.61
C GLU A 24 10.00 -27.92 -19.50
N GLU A 25 8.78 -27.90 -20.04
CA GLU A 25 7.90 -26.73 -20.06
C GLU A 25 7.52 -26.35 -18.61
N LYS A 26 7.91 -25.13 -18.21
CA LYS A 26 7.61 -24.58 -16.88
C LYS A 26 6.10 -24.55 -16.67
N GLN A 27 5.59 -25.40 -15.79
CA GLN A 27 4.16 -25.47 -15.51
C GLN A 27 3.73 -24.30 -14.61
N ASP A 28 3.41 -23.17 -15.25
CA ASP A 28 3.05 -21.91 -14.58
C ASP A 28 1.77 -22.06 -13.73
N LYS A 29 1.95 -22.03 -12.41
CA LYS A 29 0.88 -21.63 -11.49
C LYS A 29 0.52 -20.18 -11.80
N LEU A 30 -0.76 -19.82 -11.77
CA LEU A 30 -1.30 -18.49 -12.11
C LEU A 30 -0.42 -17.31 -11.63
N GLY A 31 0.50 -16.89 -12.51
CA GLY A 31 1.59 -15.98 -12.18
C GLY A 31 1.24 -14.52 -12.47
N PHE A 32 1.92 -13.59 -11.78
CA PHE A 32 1.88 -12.18 -12.14
C PHE A 32 2.88 -11.89 -13.26
N MET A 33 2.41 -11.22 -14.30
CA MET A 33 3.13 -10.94 -15.55
C MET A 33 2.97 -9.48 -15.96
N ASN A 34 3.88 -8.97 -16.80
CA ASN A 34 3.76 -7.61 -17.36
C ASN A 34 2.88 -7.60 -18.62
N LEU A 35 1.60 -7.26 -18.44
CA LEU A 35 0.61 -7.18 -19.52
C LEU A 35 0.92 -6.10 -20.56
N ALA A 36 1.74 -5.11 -20.20
CA ALA A 36 2.11 -4.04 -21.13
C ALA A 36 3.02 -4.53 -22.27
N ALA A 37 3.86 -5.55 -22.03
CA ALA A 37 4.83 -6.04 -23.01
C ALA A 37 4.18 -6.64 -24.27
N GLY A 38 2.95 -7.16 -24.15
CA GLY A 38 2.15 -7.68 -25.26
C GLY A 38 1.05 -6.74 -25.75
N ALA A 39 0.95 -5.52 -25.19
CA ALA A 39 -0.17 -4.64 -25.47
C ALA A 39 0.00 -3.88 -26.79
N SER A 40 -1.09 -3.73 -27.55
CA SER A 40 -1.13 -2.80 -28.67
C SER A 40 -1.26 -1.38 -28.14
N VAL A 41 -0.21 -0.56 -28.32
CA VAL A 41 -0.16 0.82 -27.82
C VAL A 41 -0.57 1.82 -28.90
N THR A 42 -1.53 2.68 -28.59
CA THR A 42 -2.01 3.75 -29.47
C THR A 42 -2.03 5.10 -28.75
N ALA A 43 -1.62 6.16 -29.44
CA ALA A 43 -1.72 7.53 -28.94
C ALA A 43 -2.60 8.36 -29.87
N SER A 44 -3.47 9.18 -29.28
CA SER A 44 -4.32 10.14 -30.03
C SER A 44 -3.52 11.22 -30.78
N ALA A 45 -2.30 11.51 -30.32
CA ALA A 45 -1.35 12.39 -30.98
C ALA A 45 0.07 11.99 -30.55
N THR A 46 1.01 11.94 -31.50
CA THR A 46 2.44 11.69 -31.28
C THR A 46 3.22 12.77 -32.02
N CYS A 47 4.36 13.22 -31.49
CA CYS A 47 5.17 14.20 -32.22
C CYS A 47 5.71 13.59 -33.53
N GLY A 48 5.99 14.45 -34.50
CA GLY A 48 6.57 14.05 -35.77
C GLY A 48 5.55 13.60 -36.83
N VAL A 49 4.24 13.62 -36.52
CA VAL A 49 3.15 13.31 -37.46
C VAL A 49 2.08 14.40 -37.51
N ASP A 50 1.46 14.58 -38.68
CA ASP A 50 0.29 15.43 -38.89
C ASP A 50 -1.03 14.71 -38.57
N GLU A 51 -2.17 15.43 -38.65
CA GLU A 51 -3.51 14.87 -38.39
C GLU A 51 -3.95 13.80 -39.39
N LYS A 52 -3.24 13.64 -40.50
CA LYS A 52 -3.50 12.67 -41.56
C LYS A 52 -2.51 11.50 -41.53
N GLY A 53 -1.58 11.49 -40.56
CA GLY A 53 -0.55 10.45 -40.40
C GLY A 53 0.71 10.65 -41.26
N HIS A 54 0.88 11.78 -41.94
CA HIS A 54 2.13 12.08 -42.66
C HIS A 54 3.22 12.54 -41.70
N SER A 55 4.48 12.17 -41.98
CA SER A 55 5.62 12.68 -41.21
C SER A 55 5.81 14.18 -41.41
N ARG A 56 6.16 14.89 -40.33
CA ARG A 56 6.53 16.30 -40.32
C ARG A 56 7.55 16.57 -39.20
N PRO A 57 8.43 17.57 -39.32
CA PRO A 57 9.34 17.95 -38.24
C PRO A 57 8.62 18.82 -37.17
N ASP A 58 8.49 18.31 -35.95
CA ASP A 58 7.92 19.01 -34.79
C ASP A 58 9.04 19.53 -33.86
N LEU A 59 9.20 20.86 -33.75
CA LEU A 59 10.23 21.48 -32.90
C LEU A 59 9.78 21.59 -31.43
N TYR A 60 10.55 21.00 -30.51
CA TYR A 60 10.31 20.99 -29.06
C TYR A 60 11.58 21.41 -28.28
N CYS A 61 11.46 21.80 -27.01
CA CYS A 61 12.59 22.30 -26.22
C CYS A 61 12.67 21.63 -24.83
N ARG A 62 13.88 21.43 -24.31
CA ARG A 62 14.13 20.71 -23.04
C ARG A 62 14.56 21.67 -21.93
N VAL A 63 14.01 21.49 -20.73
CA VAL A 63 14.37 22.29 -19.55
C VAL A 63 15.70 21.78 -18.98
N GLY A 64 16.74 22.63 -18.96
CA GLY A 64 18.01 22.33 -18.25
C GLY A 64 19.10 21.59 -19.03
N GLY A 65 19.13 21.66 -20.38
CA GLY A 65 20.23 21.11 -21.16
C GLY A 65 21.58 21.81 -20.89
N ALA A 66 22.63 21.05 -20.60
CA ALA A 66 23.98 21.59 -20.45
C ALA A 66 24.57 21.98 -21.82
N VAL A 67 25.23 23.14 -21.90
CA VAL A 67 25.89 23.62 -23.12
C VAL A 67 27.24 22.92 -23.28
N HIS A 68 27.23 21.66 -23.73
CA HIS A 68 28.44 20.91 -24.06
C HIS A 68 28.52 20.41 -25.51
N ASP A 69 27.40 20.22 -26.21
CA ASP A 69 27.39 19.82 -27.63
C ASP A 69 27.08 21.01 -28.55
N ALA A 70 28.16 21.59 -29.07
CA ALA A 70 28.13 22.76 -29.96
C ALA A 70 27.79 22.39 -31.41
N GLU A 71 26.58 21.88 -31.68
CA GLU A 71 26.09 21.71 -33.07
C GLU A 71 24.55 21.72 -33.25
N ARG A 72 23.77 22.09 -32.23
CA ARG A 72 22.28 22.13 -32.30
C ARG A 72 21.73 23.57 -32.25
N LEU A 73 20.57 23.78 -32.89
CA LEU A 73 19.95 25.09 -33.15
C LEU A 73 19.64 25.89 -31.86
N THR A 74 20.53 26.81 -31.49
CA THR A 74 20.33 27.76 -30.41
C THR A 74 19.40 28.91 -30.83
N LEU A 75 18.10 28.76 -30.62
CA LEU A 75 17.13 29.84 -30.78
C LEU A 75 17.01 30.60 -29.46
N GLN A 76 17.56 31.82 -29.39
CA GLN A 76 17.42 32.75 -28.26
C GLN A 76 17.80 32.15 -26.88
N GLY A 77 18.79 31.25 -26.84
CA GLY A 77 19.26 30.61 -25.60
C GLY A 77 18.49 29.35 -25.18
N GLN A 78 17.55 28.87 -25.99
CA GLN A 78 16.81 27.63 -25.75
C GLN A 78 17.50 26.43 -26.42
N VAL A 79 17.67 25.33 -25.69
CA VAL A 79 18.09 24.03 -26.26
C VAL A 79 16.86 23.32 -26.79
N CYS A 80 16.73 23.29 -28.12
CA CYS A 80 15.59 22.72 -28.82
C CYS A 80 16.03 21.64 -29.81
N GLU A 81 15.15 20.66 -30.01
CA GLU A 81 15.35 19.50 -30.87
C GLU A 81 14.11 19.30 -31.76
N VAL A 82 14.27 18.54 -32.83
CA VAL A 82 13.20 18.18 -33.76
C VAL A 82 12.79 16.75 -33.49
N CYS A 83 11.48 16.51 -33.39
CA CYS A 83 10.88 15.18 -33.46
C CYS A 83 10.37 14.94 -34.89
N GLU A 84 10.71 13.79 -35.48
CA GLU A 84 10.37 13.45 -36.87
C GLU A 84 10.03 11.96 -36.98
N ALA A 85 8.84 11.64 -37.53
CA ALA A 85 8.42 10.27 -37.68
C ALA A 85 9.16 9.56 -38.82
N GLY A 86 9.64 8.35 -38.54
CA GLY A 86 10.47 7.56 -39.47
C GLY A 86 11.98 7.76 -39.31
N SER A 87 12.44 8.75 -38.52
CA SER A 87 13.85 8.87 -38.14
C SER A 87 14.23 7.82 -37.08
N THR A 88 15.36 7.14 -37.28
CA THR A 88 15.89 6.16 -36.32
C THR A 88 16.47 6.77 -35.04
N GLU A 89 16.52 8.10 -34.92
CA GLU A 89 17.03 8.80 -33.72
C GLU A 89 16.06 9.86 -33.17
N LEU A 90 15.20 10.42 -34.01
CA LEU A 90 14.31 11.55 -33.66
C LEU A 90 12.82 11.15 -33.60
N SER A 91 12.50 9.86 -33.68
CA SER A 91 11.13 9.36 -33.51
C SER A 91 10.86 8.89 -32.08
N TYR A 92 9.66 9.19 -31.59
CA TYR A 92 9.19 8.84 -30.24
C TYR A 92 7.79 8.18 -30.31
N PRO A 93 7.65 7.01 -30.98
CA PRO A 93 6.37 6.37 -31.24
C PRO A 93 5.69 5.86 -29.97
N ALA A 94 4.37 5.69 -30.01
CA ALA A 94 3.58 5.22 -28.87
C ALA A 94 4.00 3.83 -28.37
N THR A 95 4.47 2.97 -29.27
CA THR A 95 4.97 1.61 -28.98
C THR A 95 6.20 1.59 -28.07
N SER A 96 6.97 2.67 -27.98
CA SER A 96 8.20 2.66 -27.19
C SER A 96 7.99 2.75 -25.68
N VAL A 97 6.76 2.96 -25.20
CA VAL A 97 6.47 2.83 -23.76
C VAL A 97 6.44 1.38 -23.27
N THR A 98 6.51 0.39 -24.16
CA THR A 98 6.44 -1.04 -23.84
C THR A 98 7.54 -1.88 -24.49
N ASP A 99 8.40 -1.30 -25.33
CA ASP A 99 9.47 -2.02 -26.06
C ASP A 99 10.73 -2.29 -25.24
N GLY A 100 10.81 -1.74 -24.01
CA GLY A 100 11.95 -1.91 -23.10
C GLY A 100 13.20 -1.11 -23.50
N THR A 101 13.11 -0.21 -24.49
CA THR A 101 14.21 0.67 -24.87
C THR A 101 14.33 1.87 -23.92
N ASP A 102 15.47 2.55 -23.95
CA ASP A 102 15.66 3.80 -23.19
C ASP A 102 14.87 5.00 -23.77
N ARG A 103 14.14 4.82 -24.88
CA ARG A 103 13.38 5.87 -25.56
C ARG A 103 11.90 5.80 -25.17
N GLY A 104 11.33 6.95 -24.84
CA GLY A 104 9.91 7.06 -24.54
C GLY A 104 9.04 7.43 -25.73
N TRP A 105 7.73 7.43 -25.52
CA TRP A 105 6.78 8.16 -26.35
C TRP A 105 6.80 9.67 -26.02
N GLN A 106 6.47 10.50 -27.02
CA GLN A 106 6.33 11.94 -26.87
C GLN A 106 5.11 12.49 -27.65
N SER A 107 4.29 13.32 -27.00
CA SER A 107 3.19 14.04 -27.67
C SER A 107 3.70 15.24 -28.46
N PRO A 108 2.91 15.80 -29.40
CA PRO A 108 3.23 17.09 -30.00
C PRO A 108 3.26 18.20 -28.92
N PRO A 109 4.12 19.23 -29.07
CA PRO A 109 4.14 20.38 -28.19
C PRO A 109 2.94 21.32 -28.40
N LEU A 110 2.55 22.04 -27.34
CA LEU A 110 1.47 23.04 -27.36
C LEU A 110 1.70 24.19 -28.36
N SER A 111 2.93 24.39 -28.81
CA SER A 111 3.28 25.36 -29.86
C SER A 111 2.57 25.08 -31.19
N LEU A 112 2.15 23.83 -31.42
CA LEU A 112 1.42 23.38 -32.61
C LEU A 112 -0.11 23.42 -32.45
N GLY A 113 -0.62 23.81 -31.27
CA GLY A 113 -2.05 24.02 -31.01
C GLY A 113 -2.49 23.57 -29.62
N SER A 114 -3.46 24.28 -29.05
CA SER A 114 -4.04 23.97 -27.72
C SER A 114 -4.74 22.61 -27.64
N LYS A 115 -5.15 22.02 -28.77
CA LYS A 115 -5.72 20.67 -28.83
C LYS A 115 -4.80 19.58 -28.25
N TYR A 116 -3.49 19.81 -28.24
CA TYR A 116 -2.51 18.88 -27.67
C TYR A 116 -2.34 19.03 -26.15
N GLU A 117 -3.12 19.89 -25.49
CA GLU A 117 -3.25 19.90 -24.02
C GLU A 117 -3.99 18.65 -23.52
N THR A 118 -4.90 18.10 -24.34
CA THR A 118 -5.61 16.86 -24.03
C THR A 118 -5.14 15.73 -24.94
N VAL A 119 -4.47 14.72 -24.38
CA VAL A 119 -3.92 13.59 -25.14
C VAL A 119 -4.22 12.29 -24.41
N ASN A 120 -4.73 11.32 -25.16
CA ASN A 120 -4.91 9.94 -24.72
C ASN A 120 -3.76 9.06 -25.21
N LEU A 121 -3.25 8.19 -24.34
CA LEU A 121 -2.35 7.07 -24.62
C LEU A 121 -3.01 5.79 -24.09
N SER A 122 -3.28 4.82 -24.96
CA SER A 122 -4.10 3.63 -24.66
C SER A 122 -3.35 2.35 -24.98
N LEU A 123 -3.41 1.38 -24.08
CA LEU A 123 -2.82 0.04 -24.19
C LEU A 123 -3.97 -0.97 -24.24
N ALA A 124 -4.13 -1.65 -25.37
CA ALA A 124 -5.11 -2.72 -25.53
C ALA A 124 -4.43 -4.08 -25.26
N PHE A 125 -4.91 -4.83 -24.26
CA PHE A 125 -4.31 -6.11 -23.87
C PHE A 125 -4.83 -7.31 -24.70
N GLY A 126 -5.77 -7.09 -25.62
CA GLY A 126 -6.34 -8.13 -26.50
C GLY A 126 -7.32 -9.10 -25.81
N GLN A 127 -7.24 -9.26 -24.49
CA GLN A 127 -8.12 -10.11 -23.69
C GLN A 127 -8.36 -9.52 -22.28
N LEU A 128 -9.29 -10.10 -21.52
CA LEU A 128 -9.60 -9.66 -20.15
C LEU A 128 -8.58 -10.22 -19.15
N PHE A 129 -7.94 -9.33 -18.40
CA PHE A 129 -6.99 -9.66 -17.33
C PHE A 129 -7.40 -9.04 -15.99
N ARG A 130 -6.79 -9.52 -14.91
CA ARG A 130 -6.89 -8.96 -13.55
C ARG A 130 -5.61 -8.18 -13.22
N VAL A 131 -5.69 -6.85 -13.22
CA VAL A 131 -4.56 -5.93 -12.99
C VAL A 131 -4.34 -5.69 -11.49
N ALA A 132 -3.12 -5.90 -11.00
CA ALA A 132 -2.76 -5.67 -9.61
C ALA A 132 -2.04 -4.32 -9.39
N LYS A 133 -1.19 -3.92 -10.35
CA LYS A 133 -0.38 -2.69 -10.24
C LYS A 133 -0.04 -2.11 -11.61
N VAL A 134 -0.14 -0.79 -11.72
CA VAL A 134 0.33 0.01 -12.86
C VAL A 134 1.53 0.84 -12.39
N SER A 135 2.63 0.80 -13.14
CA SER A 135 3.81 1.64 -12.95
C SER A 135 4.07 2.44 -14.22
N ILE A 136 4.31 3.75 -14.07
CA ILE A 136 4.51 4.68 -15.19
C ILE A 136 5.78 5.49 -14.90
N TRP A 137 6.74 5.44 -15.80
CA TRP A 137 7.95 6.25 -15.76
C TRP A 137 7.79 7.43 -16.72
N PHE A 138 7.72 8.65 -16.20
CA PHE A 138 7.70 9.86 -17.03
C PHE A 138 9.09 10.18 -17.58
N GLY A 139 9.11 10.72 -18.80
CA GLY A 139 10.32 10.94 -19.60
C GLY A 139 10.92 12.34 -19.43
N LEU A 140 11.12 13.02 -20.57
CA LEU A 140 11.87 14.28 -20.67
C LEU A 140 11.06 15.54 -20.33
N ALA A 141 9.76 15.37 -20.01
CA ALA A 141 8.82 16.46 -19.75
C ALA A 141 8.34 16.45 -18.29
N PRO A 142 7.92 17.61 -17.74
CA PRO A 142 7.23 17.67 -16.46
C PRO A 142 5.99 16.76 -16.42
N ARG A 143 5.66 16.22 -15.25
CA ARG A 143 4.44 15.43 -15.05
C ARG A 143 3.17 16.26 -15.37
N PRO A 144 2.10 15.65 -15.88
CA PRO A 144 0.84 16.36 -16.13
C PRO A 144 0.25 16.92 -14.84
N ARG A 145 -0.29 18.15 -14.89
CA ARG A 145 -0.97 18.78 -13.75
C ARG A 145 -2.29 18.08 -13.43
N ARG A 146 -3.04 17.70 -14.47
CA ARG A 146 -4.32 17.01 -14.35
C ARG A 146 -4.37 15.87 -15.35
N TRP A 147 -4.66 14.67 -14.87
CA TRP A 147 -4.76 13.46 -15.69
C TRP A 147 -5.50 12.35 -14.93
N VAL A 148 -5.86 11.29 -15.65
CA VAL A 148 -6.58 10.14 -15.11
C VAL A 148 -6.05 8.84 -15.73
N ILE A 149 -6.01 7.78 -14.92
CA ILE A 149 -5.86 6.41 -15.39
C ILE A 149 -7.26 5.81 -15.47
N GLU A 150 -7.66 5.40 -16.66
CA GLU A 150 -8.96 4.78 -16.96
C GLU A 150 -8.75 3.32 -17.43
N ARG A 151 -9.78 2.50 -17.27
CA ARG A 151 -9.83 1.11 -17.76
C ARG A 151 -11.11 0.82 -18.53
N SER A 152 -11.02 -0.09 -19.49
CA SER A 152 -12.17 -0.71 -20.16
C SER A 152 -12.27 -2.17 -19.74
N THR A 153 -13.49 -2.73 -19.74
CA THR A 153 -13.76 -4.18 -19.66
C THR A 153 -14.54 -4.69 -20.88
N ASP A 154 -14.64 -3.87 -21.93
CA ASP A 154 -15.48 -4.08 -23.11
C ASP A 154 -14.76 -3.83 -24.43
N PHE A 155 -13.43 -3.99 -24.42
CA PHE A 155 -12.52 -3.81 -25.56
C PHE A 155 -12.53 -2.39 -26.11
N GLY A 156 -12.26 -1.43 -25.23
CA GLY A 156 -12.08 -0.02 -25.53
C GLY A 156 -13.34 0.77 -25.90
N LYS A 157 -14.54 0.23 -25.69
CA LYS A 157 -15.81 0.92 -26.03
C LYS A 157 -16.23 1.91 -24.94
N THR A 158 -16.15 1.50 -23.69
CA THR A 158 -16.40 2.34 -22.52
C THR A 158 -15.20 2.33 -21.58
N PHE A 159 -15.03 3.43 -20.85
CA PHE A 159 -13.92 3.63 -19.93
C PHE A 159 -14.42 4.13 -18.58
N SER A 160 -13.88 3.55 -17.52
CA SER A 160 -14.14 3.95 -16.13
C SER A 160 -12.82 4.31 -15.43
N PRO A 161 -12.80 5.31 -14.53
CA PRO A 161 -11.56 5.73 -13.87
C PRO A 161 -11.10 4.69 -12.84
N TRP A 162 -9.80 4.42 -12.78
CA TRP A 162 -9.14 3.75 -11.65
C TRP A 162 -8.62 4.78 -10.64
N GLN A 163 -7.97 5.85 -11.11
CA GLN A 163 -7.40 6.87 -10.24
C GLN A 163 -7.26 8.23 -10.96
N PHE A 164 -7.63 9.30 -10.26
CA PHE A 164 -7.46 10.69 -10.71
C PHE A 164 -6.18 11.32 -10.15
N PHE A 165 -5.66 12.31 -10.86
CA PHE A 165 -4.46 13.07 -10.49
C PHE A 165 -4.67 14.56 -10.77
N ALA A 166 -4.38 15.42 -9.79
CA ALA A 166 -4.53 16.87 -9.92
C ALA A 166 -3.39 17.64 -9.21
N GLY A 167 -3.13 18.88 -9.58
CA GLY A 167 -2.07 19.70 -8.99
C GLY A 167 -2.38 20.23 -7.59
N SER A 168 -3.61 20.07 -7.10
CA SER A 168 -4.03 20.44 -5.75
C SER A 168 -5.30 19.69 -5.33
N SER A 169 -5.55 19.60 -4.01
CA SER A 169 -6.79 19.00 -3.48
C SER A 169 -8.04 19.77 -3.92
N LYS A 170 -7.92 21.08 -4.18
CA LYS A 170 -9.00 21.90 -4.74
C LYS A 170 -9.34 21.45 -6.17
N GLU A 171 -8.34 21.27 -7.02
CA GLU A 171 -8.54 20.80 -8.40
C GLU A 171 -9.17 19.40 -8.44
N CYS A 172 -8.85 18.51 -7.49
CA CYS A 172 -9.49 17.19 -7.37
C CYS A 172 -11.02 17.31 -7.20
N VAL A 173 -11.47 18.20 -6.29
CA VAL A 173 -12.92 18.41 -6.04
C VAL A 173 -13.56 19.18 -7.19
N GLU A 174 -12.91 20.24 -7.69
CA GLU A 174 -13.45 21.14 -8.71
C GLU A 174 -13.62 20.47 -10.09
N TYR A 175 -12.68 19.60 -10.50
CA TYR A 175 -12.70 18.96 -11.83
C TYR A 175 -13.16 17.51 -11.84
N PHE A 176 -13.00 16.77 -10.74
CA PHE A 176 -13.39 15.34 -10.68
C PHE A 176 -14.50 15.05 -9.66
N GLY A 177 -14.87 16.00 -8.80
CA GLY A 177 -15.87 15.78 -7.74
C GLY A 177 -15.40 14.84 -6.61
N VAL A 178 -14.11 14.48 -6.58
CA VAL A 178 -13.54 13.51 -5.63
C VAL A 178 -12.65 14.23 -4.62
N PRO A 179 -12.93 14.16 -3.30
CA PRO A 179 -12.04 14.71 -2.29
C PRO A 179 -10.74 13.90 -2.13
N ARG A 180 -9.69 14.51 -1.58
CA ARG A 180 -8.47 13.78 -1.18
C ARG A 180 -8.80 12.85 -0.02
N SER A 181 -8.81 11.53 -0.26
CA SER A 181 -8.96 10.52 0.79
C SER A 181 -7.60 9.98 1.23
N PRO A 182 -7.24 10.03 2.54
CA PRO A 182 -5.99 9.45 3.03
C PRO A 182 -6.01 7.91 3.12
N LEU A 183 -7.14 7.31 3.48
CA LEU A 183 -7.27 5.88 3.79
C LEU A 183 -8.68 5.37 3.46
N SER A 184 -8.83 4.62 2.36
CA SER A 184 -10.05 3.86 2.03
C SER A 184 -10.08 2.54 2.82
N GLN A 185 -11.22 2.23 3.45
CA GLN A 185 -11.41 0.99 4.20
C GLN A 185 -11.79 -0.22 3.32
N GLN A 186 -12.23 -0.01 2.07
CA GLN A 186 -12.76 -1.07 1.20
C GLN A 186 -11.91 -1.37 -0.05
N GLY A 187 -11.06 -0.44 -0.50
CA GLY A 187 -10.03 -0.71 -1.53
C GLY A 187 -10.47 -0.67 -2.99
N ASN A 188 -11.76 -0.47 -3.25
CA ASN A 188 -12.38 -0.37 -4.58
C ASN A 188 -12.83 1.06 -4.94
N GLU A 189 -12.48 2.05 -4.11
CA GLU A 189 -12.83 3.46 -4.31
C GLU A 189 -11.87 4.17 -5.28
N VAL A 190 -12.41 4.98 -6.17
CA VAL A 190 -11.62 5.83 -7.08
C VAL A 190 -11.18 7.09 -6.35
N ILE A 191 -9.87 7.22 -6.10
CA ILE A 191 -9.28 8.35 -5.37
C ILE A 191 -8.65 9.39 -6.30
N CYS A 192 -8.45 10.61 -5.79
CA CYS A 192 -7.62 11.63 -6.43
C CYS A 192 -6.32 11.87 -5.65
N ASN A 193 -5.17 11.77 -6.32
CA ASN A 193 -3.84 12.00 -5.74
C ASN A 193 -3.22 13.31 -6.24
N THR A 194 -2.48 14.00 -5.36
CA THR A 194 -1.87 15.31 -5.65
C THR A 194 -0.34 15.30 -5.57
N GLU A 195 0.27 14.17 -5.20
CA GLU A 195 1.72 14.03 -5.00
C GLU A 195 2.44 13.80 -6.34
N TYR A 196 1.80 13.05 -7.25
CA TYR A 196 2.33 12.72 -8.56
C TYR A 196 2.06 13.77 -9.66
N SER A 197 1.57 14.96 -9.30
CA SER A 197 1.15 16.03 -10.24
C SER A 197 1.96 17.32 -10.12
N ASN A 198 2.96 17.36 -9.24
CA ASN A 198 3.83 18.53 -9.07
C ASN A 198 4.93 18.56 -10.16
N ALA A 199 5.16 19.73 -10.78
CA ALA A 199 6.21 19.96 -11.78
C ALA A 199 7.67 19.80 -11.28
N LEU A 200 7.91 19.66 -9.97
CA LEU A 200 9.24 19.37 -9.45
C LEU A 200 9.68 17.97 -9.87
N LEU A 201 10.91 17.85 -10.40
CA LEU A 201 11.54 16.62 -10.89
C LEU A 201 11.93 15.60 -9.80
N GLU A 202 11.26 15.65 -8.64
CA GLU A 202 11.41 14.61 -7.62
C GLU A 202 10.59 13.38 -8.04
N ASN A 203 11.34 12.34 -8.41
CA ASN A 203 10.91 10.98 -8.76
C ASN A 203 9.98 10.88 -9.98
N ASN A 204 10.53 10.52 -11.14
CA ASN A 204 9.79 10.33 -12.40
C ASN A 204 8.84 9.10 -12.42
N LEU A 205 8.85 8.26 -11.37
CA LEU A 205 8.05 7.04 -11.28
C LEU A 205 6.74 7.28 -10.51
N VAL A 206 5.61 7.00 -11.16
CA VAL A 206 4.28 6.93 -10.55
C VAL A 206 3.86 5.47 -10.38
N VAL A 207 3.49 5.07 -9.16
CA VAL A 207 3.05 3.70 -8.85
C VAL A 207 1.61 3.70 -8.36
N VAL A 208 0.77 2.94 -9.05
CA VAL A 208 -0.61 2.67 -8.68
C VAL A 208 -0.80 1.19 -8.43
N SER A 209 -0.69 0.78 -7.17
CA SER A 209 -1.26 -0.50 -6.73
C SER A 209 -2.79 -0.37 -6.70
N LEU A 210 -3.50 -1.38 -7.19
CA LEU A 210 -4.96 -1.51 -7.09
C LEU A 210 -5.38 -2.43 -5.93
N LEU A 211 -4.41 -3.05 -5.24
CA LEU A 211 -4.64 -3.96 -4.10
C LEU A 211 -4.19 -3.36 -2.75
N ARG A 212 -4.13 -2.02 -2.65
CA ARG A 212 -3.48 -1.26 -1.56
C ARG A 212 -3.96 -1.61 -0.14
N SER A 213 -5.23 -1.96 0.04
CA SER A 213 -5.85 -2.18 1.35
C SER A 213 -6.12 -3.64 1.69
N TRP A 214 -5.87 -4.59 0.78
CA TRP A 214 -6.06 -6.01 1.08
C TRP A 214 -4.87 -6.53 1.89
N LYS A 215 -4.95 -6.35 3.21
CA LYS A 215 -4.13 -7.12 4.14
C LYS A 215 -4.49 -8.60 4.06
N MET A 216 -3.48 -9.44 4.00
CA MET A 216 -3.58 -10.91 4.00
C MET A 216 -3.95 -11.48 5.39
N GLU A 217 -4.67 -10.72 6.22
CA GLU A 217 -5.18 -11.11 7.54
C GLU A 217 -6.60 -11.73 7.45
N SER A 218 -7.27 -11.64 6.30
CA SER A 218 -8.54 -12.32 6.07
C SER A 218 -8.34 -13.83 5.90
N THR A 219 -9.06 -14.64 6.69
CA THR A 219 -9.07 -16.12 6.66
C THR A 219 -9.65 -16.75 5.38
N SER A 220 -9.70 -16.00 4.28
CA SER A 220 -10.19 -16.39 2.97
C SER A 220 -9.12 -16.10 1.90
N ASN A 221 -8.71 -17.14 1.17
CA ASN A 221 -7.78 -17.03 0.03
C ASN A 221 -8.44 -16.43 -1.24
N GLN A 222 -9.61 -15.78 -1.12
CA GLN A 222 -10.34 -15.21 -2.25
C GLN A 222 -10.53 -13.70 -2.08
N LEU A 223 -10.23 -12.94 -3.15
CA LEU A 223 -10.53 -11.52 -3.22
C LEU A 223 -12.05 -11.27 -3.02
N PRO A 224 -12.45 -10.19 -2.34
CA PRO A 224 -13.83 -9.70 -2.37
C PRO A 224 -14.33 -9.51 -3.82
N LEU A 225 -15.61 -9.80 -4.06
CA LEU A 225 -16.20 -9.75 -5.42
C LEU A 225 -16.02 -8.38 -6.09
N GLU A 226 -16.22 -7.30 -5.33
CA GLU A 226 -16.08 -5.93 -5.85
C GLU A 226 -14.63 -5.60 -6.21
N LEU A 227 -13.64 -6.09 -5.46
CA LEU A 227 -12.23 -5.87 -5.76
C LEU A 227 -11.76 -6.69 -6.99
N ARG A 228 -12.32 -7.89 -7.21
CA ARG A 228 -12.14 -8.63 -8.48
C ARG A 228 -12.71 -7.84 -9.66
N MET A 229 -13.95 -7.35 -9.55
CA MET A 229 -14.58 -6.55 -10.60
C MET A 229 -13.88 -5.21 -10.84
N PHE A 230 -13.26 -4.60 -9.81
CA PHE A 230 -12.49 -3.36 -9.94
C PHE A 230 -11.15 -3.56 -10.64
N THR A 231 -10.47 -4.68 -10.39
CA THR A 231 -9.15 -4.99 -10.97
C THR A 231 -9.19 -5.53 -12.40
N GLN A 232 -10.36 -5.93 -12.90
CA GLN A 232 -10.54 -6.43 -14.27
C GLN A 232 -10.35 -5.33 -15.34
N ALA A 233 -9.62 -5.63 -16.42
CA ALA A 233 -9.51 -4.77 -17.60
C ALA A 233 -9.15 -5.53 -18.89
N THR A 234 -9.66 -5.04 -20.03
CA THR A 234 -9.21 -5.37 -21.40
C THR A 234 -8.27 -4.30 -21.95
N ASP A 235 -8.38 -3.07 -21.48
CA ASP A 235 -7.60 -1.92 -21.94
C ASP A 235 -7.30 -0.98 -20.77
N LEU A 236 -6.13 -0.33 -20.82
CA LEU A 236 -5.72 0.75 -19.95
C LEU A 236 -5.57 2.03 -20.76
N ARG A 237 -6.11 3.15 -20.30
CA ARG A 237 -5.95 4.46 -20.94
C ARG A 237 -5.42 5.50 -19.96
N LEU A 238 -4.29 6.11 -20.30
CA LEU A 238 -3.83 7.34 -19.70
C LEU A 238 -4.45 8.50 -20.46
N ARG A 239 -5.23 9.33 -19.77
CA ARG A 239 -5.87 10.52 -20.35
C ARG A 239 -5.32 11.76 -19.67
N PHE A 240 -4.46 12.46 -20.39
CA PHE A 240 -3.88 13.72 -19.96
C PHE A 240 -4.86 14.87 -20.25
N LEU A 241 -5.05 15.76 -19.28
CA LEU A 241 -6.09 16.81 -19.31
C LEU A 241 -5.53 18.23 -19.16
N ALA A 242 -4.37 18.39 -18.53
CA ALA A 242 -3.64 19.66 -18.46
C ALA A 242 -2.15 19.44 -18.18
N MET A 243 -1.31 20.31 -18.73
CA MET A 243 0.13 20.36 -18.45
C MET A 243 0.39 21.25 -17.23
N ASP A 244 1.48 21.01 -16.48
CA ASP A 244 1.89 21.95 -15.44
C ASP A 244 2.87 22.98 -15.99
N THR A 245 2.46 24.24 -15.99
CA THR A 245 3.27 25.36 -16.50
C THR A 245 4.23 25.85 -15.42
N LEU A 246 5.51 25.96 -15.74
CA LEU A 246 6.54 26.44 -14.81
C LEU A 246 6.21 27.85 -14.27
N PRO A 247 6.52 28.15 -12.99
CA PRO A 247 6.39 29.50 -12.44
C PRO A 247 7.13 30.53 -13.31
N GLY A 248 6.48 31.65 -13.63
CA GLY A 248 6.98 32.69 -14.56
C GLY A 248 6.37 32.63 -15.96
N HIS A 249 5.99 31.45 -16.48
CA HIS A 249 5.29 31.34 -17.77
C HIS A 249 3.78 31.61 -17.69
N LYS A 250 3.25 32.02 -16.52
CA LYS A 250 1.83 32.25 -16.26
C LYS A 250 1.34 33.68 -16.51
N GLU A 251 2.19 34.57 -17.02
CA GLU A 251 1.81 35.97 -17.28
C GLU A 251 1.19 36.15 -18.67
N GLY A 252 0.00 36.78 -18.73
CA GLY A 252 -0.87 36.85 -19.92
C GLY A 252 -0.32 37.59 -21.16
N LYS A 253 0.91 38.12 -21.13
CA LYS A 253 1.65 38.55 -22.33
C LYS A 253 2.47 37.43 -22.96
N HIS A 254 3.00 36.51 -22.15
CA HIS A 254 3.88 35.42 -22.58
C HIS A 254 3.12 34.14 -22.97
N GLU A 255 1.87 34.01 -22.55
CA GLU A 255 0.97 32.88 -22.90
C GLU A 255 0.70 32.74 -24.42
N ARG A 256 1.01 33.78 -25.23
CA ARG A 256 0.90 33.74 -26.70
C ARG A 256 2.21 33.45 -27.41
N ASP A 257 3.34 33.37 -26.70
CA ASP A 257 4.64 33.12 -27.31
C ASP A 257 4.80 31.63 -27.70
N PRO A 258 4.95 31.31 -29.00
CA PRO A 258 5.14 29.94 -29.44
C PRO A 258 6.48 29.34 -28.97
N ALA A 259 7.48 30.14 -28.58
CA ALA A 259 8.73 29.63 -28.02
C ALA A 259 8.53 28.98 -26.64
N ILE A 260 7.78 29.64 -25.75
CA ILE A 260 7.45 29.09 -24.41
C ILE A 260 6.64 27.79 -24.54
N LYS A 261 5.72 27.73 -25.51
CA LYS A 261 4.88 26.55 -25.75
C LYS A 261 5.61 25.32 -26.31
N ARG A 262 6.90 25.42 -26.66
CA ARG A 262 7.74 24.28 -27.07
C ARG A 262 8.25 23.41 -25.91
N TYR A 263 8.22 23.93 -24.68
CA TYR A 263 8.57 23.19 -23.47
C TYR A 263 7.41 22.32 -22.93
N TYR A 264 6.21 22.50 -23.47
CA TYR A 264 4.99 21.87 -22.97
C TYR A 264 4.52 20.79 -23.93
N TYR A 265 4.86 19.55 -23.59
CA TYR A 265 4.47 18.29 -24.23
C TYR A 265 4.42 17.20 -23.16
N TYR A 266 3.81 16.06 -23.46
CA TYR A 266 3.87 14.87 -22.61
C TYR A 266 4.98 13.93 -23.08
N SER A 267 5.68 13.31 -22.14
CA SER A 267 6.67 12.28 -22.42
C SER A 267 6.57 11.16 -21.38
N VAL A 268 6.43 9.92 -21.85
CA VAL A 268 6.38 8.72 -21.02
C VAL A 268 7.49 7.80 -21.49
N LYS A 269 8.41 7.44 -20.60
CA LYS A 269 9.50 6.52 -20.92
C LYS A 269 8.98 5.09 -21.01
N GLU A 270 8.30 4.61 -19.97
CA GLU A 270 7.91 3.21 -19.83
C GLU A 270 6.58 3.09 -19.08
N ILE A 271 5.79 2.07 -19.44
CA ILE A 271 4.60 1.64 -18.71
C ILE A 271 4.71 0.13 -18.46
N ALA A 272 4.65 -0.27 -17.19
CA ALA A 272 4.55 -1.67 -16.80
C ALA A 272 3.22 -1.91 -16.08
N VAL A 273 2.50 -2.97 -16.49
CA VAL A 273 1.19 -3.35 -15.94
C VAL A 273 1.29 -4.76 -15.39
N LEU A 274 1.46 -4.87 -14.07
CA LEU A 274 1.51 -6.16 -13.38
C LEU A 274 0.08 -6.69 -13.20
N GLY A 275 -0.22 -7.84 -13.80
CA GLY A 275 -1.52 -8.49 -13.69
C GLY A 275 -1.44 -10.01 -13.90
N SER A 276 -2.59 -10.67 -13.91
CA SER A 276 -2.72 -12.12 -14.09
C SER A 276 -3.97 -12.46 -14.91
N CYS A 277 -4.06 -13.69 -15.42
CA CYS A 277 -5.22 -14.16 -16.19
C CYS A 277 -6.51 -14.14 -15.35
N GLU A 278 -7.61 -13.62 -15.92
CA GLU A 278 -8.92 -13.66 -15.29
C GLU A 278 -9.69 -14.91 -15.72
N CYS A 279 -9.57 -15.99 -14.94
CA CYS A 279 -10.20 -17.28 -15.21
C CYS A 279 -11.48 -17.53 -14.38
N HIS A 280 -12.11 -16.48 -13.83
CA HIS A 280 -13.26 -16.56 -12.91
C HIS A 280 -13.06 -17.48 -11.69
N ASP A 281 -11.81 -17.63 -11.25
CA ASP A 281 -11.36 -18.56 -10.21
C ASP A 281 -11.74 -20.03 -10.52
N HIS A 282 -11.76 -20.39 -11.81
CA HIS A 282 -12.04 -21.73 -12.34
C HIS A 282 -10.85 -22.39 -13.06
N ALA A 283 -9.67 -21.77 -13.05
CA ALA A 283 -8.43 -22.40 -13.47
C ALA A 283 -7.31 -22.10 -12.46
N SER A 284 -6.41 -23.05 -12.26
CA SER A 284 -5.20 -22.91 -11.42
C SER A 284 -3.95 -22.48 -12.21
N SER A 285 -4.02 -22.56 -13.54
CA SER A 285 -2.99 -22.13 -14.49
C SER A 285 -3.63 -21.51 -15.72
N CYS A 286 -2.89 -20.63 -16.39
CA CYS A 286 -3.14 -20.21 -17.75
C CYS A 286 -1.84 -20.34 -18.54
N THR A 287 -1.94 -20.65 -19.84
CA THR A 287 -0.78 -20.86 -20.72
C THR A 287 -0.97 -20.14 -22.03
N ALA A 288 0.12 -19.64 -22.63
CA ALA A 288 0.09 -19.14 -24.00
C ALA A 288 0.09 -20.34 -24.95
N LEU A 289 -1.09 -20.72 -25.45
CA LEU A 289 -1.25 -21.87 -26.35
C LEU A 289 -0.99 -21.53 -27.82
N ASP A 290 -0.95 -20.24 -28.15
CA ASP A 290 -0.75 -19.76 -29.51
C ASP A 290 0.76 -19.58 -29.79
N ARG A 291 1.27 -20.23 -30.84
CA ARG A 291 2.70 -20.11 -31.21
C ARG A 291 3.01 -18.81 -31.94
N ASP A 292 1.99 -18.18 -32.52
CA ASP A 292 2.12 -16.93 -33.26
C ASP A 292 1.86 -15.69 -32.37
N ASP A 293 1.24 -15.86 -31.20
CA ASP A 293 0.96 -14.80 -30.21
C ASP A 293 1.24 -15.28 -28.76
N PRO A 294 2.45 -15.03 -28.21
CA PRO A 294 2.81 -15.48 -26.87
C PRO A 294 2.15 -14.67 -25.74
N PHE A 295 1.36 -13.64 -26.05
CA PHE A 295 0.66 -12.81 -25.05
C PHE A 295 -0.84 -13.10 -24.95
N LYS A 296 -1.31 -14.13 -25.66
CA LYS A 296 -2.69 -14.61 -25.68
C LYS A 296 -2.82 -15.87 -24.81
N PHE A 297 -3.33 -15.70 -23.61
CA PHE A 297 -3.35 -16.75 -22.59
C PHE A 297 -4.70 -17.46 -22.54
N HIS A 298 -4.67 -18.79 -22.48
CA HIS A 298 -5.83 -19.65 -22.29
C HIS A 298 -5.86 -20.22 -20.87
N CYS A 299 -6.99 -20.09 -20.18
CA CYS A 299 -7.19 -20.67 -18.86
C CYS A 299 -7.38 -22.20 -18.93
N SER A 300 -6.68 -22.95 -18.07
CA SER A 300 -6.86 -24.41 -17.93
C SER A 300 -8.14 -24.75 -17.15
N CYS A 301 -9.30 -24.62 -17.80
CA CYS A 301 -10.60 -24.62 -17.12
C CYS A 301 -10.97 -25.93 -16.41
N SER A 302 -11.26 -25.79 -15.12
CA SER A 302 -11.75 -26.81 -14.18
C SER A 302 -13.25 -26.61 -13.92
N HIS A 303 -13.82 -27.26 -12.89
CA HIS A 303 -15.24 -27.08 -12.48
C HIS A 303 -16.29 -27.27 -13.59
N GLN A 304 -15.96 -28.07 -14.62
CA GLN A 304 -16.78 -28.28 -15.83
C GLN A 304 -17.12 -26.99 -16.61
N THR A 305 -16.24 -25.99 -16.51
CA THR A 305 -16.27 -24.77 -17.33
C THR A 305 -15.40 -24.91 -18.57
N GLU A 306 -15.69 -24.10 -19.59
CA GLU A 306 -14.93 -23.95 -20.82
C GLU A 306 -14.97 -22.49 -21.29
N GLY A 307 -14.19 -22.18 -22.34
CA GLY A 307 -13.99 -20.81 -22.81
C GLY A 307 -12.55 -20.36 -22.64
N MET A 308 -12.22 -19.13 -23.04
CA MET A 308 -10.86 -18.61 -22.86
C MET A 308 -10.59 -18.23 -21.41
N ASN A 309 -11.63 -17.77 -20.71
CA ASN A 309 -11.63 -17.29 -19.33
C ASN A 309 -12.51 -18.14 -18.41
N CYS A 310 -12.89 -19.34 -18.87
CA CYS A 310 -13.80 -20.24 -18.16
C CYS A 310 -15.21 -19.65 -17.96
N GLU A 311 -15.66 -18.84 -18.91
CA GLU A 311 -16.87 -18.02 -18.80
C GLU A 311 -18.21 -18.80 -18.91
N ARG A 312 -18.18 -20.02 -19.47
CA ARG A 312 -19.36 -20.87 -19.76
C ARG A 312 -19.17 -22.31 -19.27
N CYS A 313 -20.26 -23.06 -19.21
CA CYS A 313 -20.23 -24.50 -18.87
C CYS A 313 -19.99 -25.37 -20.10
N LYS A 314 -19.33 -26.51 -19.91
CA LYS A 314 -19.17 -27.55 -20.94
C LYS A 314 -20.52 -28.13 -21.39
N PRO A 315 -20.64 -28.63 -22.64
CA PRO A 315 -21.83 -29.35 -23.11
C PRO A 315 -22.27 -30.46 -22.13
N GLY A 316 -23.57 -30.53 -21.85
CA GLY A 316 -24.12 -31.44 -20.84
C GLY A 316 -24.11 -30.90 -19.40
N PHE A 317 -23.66 -29.66 -19.18
CA PHE A 317 -23.75 -28.95 -17.91
C PHE A 317 -24.45 -27.59 -18.10
N TYR A 318 -25.11 -27.10 -17.05
CA TYR A 318 -25.78 -25.79 -17.03
C TYR A 318 -25.36 -24.97 -15.81
N ARG A 319 -25.44 -23.64 -15.95
CA ARG A 319 -25.05 -22.69 -14.90
C ARG A 319 -26.14 -22.60 -13.83
N GLN A 320 -25.83 -23.02 -12.60
CA GLN A 320 -26.72 -22.83 -11.45
C GLN A 320 -26.55 -21.41 -10.90
N ARG A 321 -27.58 -20.84 -10.26
CA ARG A 321 -27.52 -19.50 -9.61
C ARG A 321 -26.69 -19.46 -8.31
N ALA A 322 -25.66 -20.29 -8.21
CA ALA A 322 -24.66 -20.20 -7.16
C ALA A 322 -23.72 -19.00 -7.41
N SER A 323 -22.87 -18.66 -6.42
CA SER A 323 -21.85 -17.63 -6.59
C SER A 323 -21.02 -17.89 -7.85
N PRO A 324 -20.67 -16.87 -8.67
CA PRO A 324 -19.97 -17.06 -9.94
C PRO A 324 -18.64 -17.82 -9.85
N THR A 325 -18.03 -17.89 -8.66
CA THR A 325 -16.73 -18.52 -8.39
C THR A 325 -16.85 -19.84 -7.61
N ALA A 326 -18.05 -20.42 -7.51
CA ALA A 326 -18.29 -21.66 -6.78
C ALA A 326 -17.78 -22.90 -7.58
N PRO A 327 -17.13 -23.90 -6.95
CA PRO A 327 -16.64 -25.11 -7.63
C PRO A 327 -17.73 -25.94 -8.32
N ASN A 328 -19.00 -25.76 -7.91
CA ASN A 328 -20.18 -26.44 -8.42
C ASN A 328 -21.07 -25.54 -9.31
N VAL A 329 -20.53 -24.45 -9.86
CA VAL A 329 -21.28 -23.50 -10.71
C VAL A 329 -21.92 -24.17 -11.93
N CYS A 330 -21.26 -25.17 -12.51
CA CYS A 330 -21.76 -25.97 -13.64
C CYS A 330 -22.31 -27.31 -13.13
N THR A 331 -23.65 -27.44 -13.12
CA THR A 331 -24.37 -28.64 -12.69
C THR A 331 -24.67 -29.54 -13.90
N PRO A 332 -24.50 -30.88 -13.83
CA PRO A 332 -24.83 -31.77 -14.94
C PRO A 332 -26.34 -31.75 -15.27
N CYS A 333 -26.67 -31.80 -16.55
CA CYS A 333 -28.04 -31.94 -17.03
C CYS A 333 -28.67 -33.26 -16.55
N GLN A 334 -29.72 -33.21 -15.73
CA GLN A 334 -30.45 -34.41 -15.26
C GLN A 334 -31.50 -34.90 -16.27
N CYS A 335 -31.13 -34.98 -17.55
CA CYS A 335 -32.02 -35.30 -18.67
C CYS A 335 -32.02 -36.79 -18.99
N HIS A 336 -32.47 -37.61 -18.04
CA HIS A 336 -32.56 -39.07 -18.17
C HIS A 336 -33.94 -39.56 -18.63
N GLY A 337 -34.91 -38.64 -18.81
CA GLY A 337 -36.28 -38.96 -19.20
C GLY A 337 -36.42 -39.35 -20.68
N PRO A 338 -37.36 -40.24 -21.04
CA PRO A 338 -37.56 -40.74 -22.41
C PRO A 338 -37.96 -39.64 -23.41
N GLY A 339 -38.60 -38.57 -22.91
CA GLY A 339 -38.96 -37.37 -23.69
C GLY A 339 -37.80 -36.40 -23.97
N THR A 340 -36.58 -36.66 -23.49
CA THR A 340 -35.44 -35.74 -23.63
C THR A 340 -34.49 -36.16 -24.76
N ASN A 341 -33.75 -35.23 -25.34
CA ASN A 341 -32.61 -35.56 -26.21
C ASN A 341 -31.29 -35.73 -25.43
N GLY A 342 -31.34 -36.02 -24.11
CA GLY A 342 -30.16 -36.20 -23.26
C GLY A 342 -29.31 -34.93 -23.02
N SER A 343 -29.75 -33.76 -23.49
CA SER A 343 -29.05 -32.47 -23.37
C SER A 343 -29.98 -31.40 -22.78
N CYS A 344 -29.41 -30.35 -22.18
CA CYS A 344 -30.16 -29.23 -21.60
C CYS A 344 -29.62 -27.85 -22.04
N PHE A 345 -30.43 -26.81 -21.88
CA PHE A 345 -30.04 -25.42 -22.15
C PHE A 345 -29.08 -24.89 -21.07
N ALA A 346 -27.91 -24.40 -21.49
CA ALA A 346 -26.79 -24.04 -20.60
C ALA A 346 -27.11 -22.97 -19.54
N GLU A 347 -28.08 -22.09 -19.76
CA GLU A 347 -28.44 -21.02 -18.80
C GLU A 347 -29.58 -21.39 -17.83
N SER A 348 -30.40 -22.40 -18.16
CA SER A 348 -31.61 -22.72 -17.38
C SER A 348 -31.66 -24.14 -16.83
N GLY A 349 -30.86 -25.06 -17.38
CA GLY A 349 -30.93 -26.49 -17.06
C GLY A 349 -32.14 -27.21 -17.62
N ASN A 350 -33.04 -26.51 -18.33
CA ASN A 350 -34.20 -27.13 -18.96
C ASN A 350 -33.75 -28.14 -20.02
N CYS A 351 -34.27 -29.35 -19.98
CA CYS A 351 -33.98 -30.39 -20.97
C CYS A 351 -34.51 -30.01 -22.36
N ILE A 352 -33.78 -30.38 -23.40
CA ILE A 352 -34.22 -30.24 -24.78
C ILE A 352 -35.18 -31.39 -25.09
N CYS A 353 -36.46 -31.06 -25.23
CA CYS A 353 -37.53 -32.05 -25.41
C CYS A 353 -37.63 -32.56 -26.85
N ARG A 354 -37.92 -33.85 -26.97
CA ARG A 354 -38.31 -34.50 -28.23
C ARG A 354 -39.72 -34.07 -28.61
N THR A 355 -40.06 -34.17 -29.89
CA THR A 355 -41.39 -33.88 -30.41
C THR A 355 -42.46 -34.66 -29.63
N GLY A 356 -43.48 -33.97 -29.13
CA GLY A 356 -44.55 -34.57 -28.32
C GLY A 356 -44.34 -34.48 -26.80
N PHE A 357 -43.26 -33.85 -26.31
CA PHE A 357 -42.97 -33.66 -24.89
C PHE A 357 -42.75 -32.17 -24.53
N GLU A 358 -43.15 -31.77 -23.33
CA GLU A 358 -42.98 -30.42 -22.76
C GLU A 358 -42.69 -30.49 -21.25
N GLY A 359 -42.34 -29.35 -20.64
CA GLY A 359 -41.91 -29.25 -19.25
C GLY A 359 -40.42 -28.96 -19.12
N LYS A 360 -39.90 -28.81 -17.88
CA LYS A 360 -38.49 -28.44 -17.64
C LYS A 360 -37.53 -29.61 -17.77
N SER A 361 -37.99 -30.83 -17.50
CA SER A 361 -37.28 -32.09 -17.68
C SER A 361 -37.96 -32.99 -18.74
N CYS A 362 -38.87 -32.42 -19.54
CA CYS A 362 -39.72 -33.12 -20.51
C CYS A 362 -40.60 -34.20 -19.85
N GLU A 363 -41.04 -33.89 -18.63
CA GLU A 363 -41.86 -34.67 -17.70
C GLU A 363 -43.33 -34.77 -18.10
N HIS A 364 -43.76 -33.98 -19.08
CA HIS A 364 -45.13 -33.94 -19.55
C HIS A 364 -45.19 -34.15 -21.08
N CYS A 365 -46.33 -34.60 -21.56
CA CYS A 365 -46.59 -34.66 -22.99
C CYS A 365 -46.97 -33.27 -23.48
N ALA A 366 -46.40 -32.84 -24.60
CA ALA A 366 -46.70 -31.56 -25.23
C ALA A 366 -48.21 -31.40 -25.50
N HIS A 367 -48.72 -30.17 -25.47
CA HIS A 367 -50.11 -29.88 -25.83
C HIS A 367 -50.59 -30.65 -27.09
N GLY A 368 -51.50 -31.61 -26.90
CA GLY A 368 -52.02 -32.52 -27.93
C GLY A 368 -51.65 -34.01 -27.74
N TYR A 369 -50.60 -34.29 -26.98
CA TYR A 369 -50.07 -35.62 -26.70
C TYR A 369 -50.40 -36.07 -25.27
N ARG A 370 -50.52 -37.38 -25.02
CA ARG A 370 -50.77 -38.01 -23.70
C ARG A 370 -50.20 -39.43 -23.63
N GLY A 371 -50.08 -39.97 -22.42
CA GLY A 371 -49.53 -41.31 -22.20
C GLY A 371 -48.01 -41.30 -22.10
N PHE A 372 -47.46 -40.50 -21.19
CA PHE A 372 -46.06 -40.62 -20.78
C PHE A 372 -45.81 -42.05 -20.25
N PRO A 373 -44.72 -42.74 -20.61
CA PRO A 373 -43.49 -42.24 -21.23
C PRO A 373 -43.49 -42.07 -22.75
N ASP A 374 -44.48 -42.60 -23.48
CA ASP A 374 -44.47 -42.63 -24.95
C ASP A 374 -45.04 -41.37 -25.60
N CYS A 375 -45.84 -40.59 -24.86
CA CYS A 375 -46.51 -39.36 -25.26
C CYS A 375 -47.07 -39.39 -26.69
N GLN A 376 -48.05 -40.26 -26.89
CA GLN A 376 -48.76 -40.44 -28.15
C GLN A 376 -49.88 -39.40 -28.31
N MET A 377 -50.23 -39.01 -29.54
CA MET A 377 -51.30 -38.03 -29.77
C MET A 377 -52.65 -38.57 -29.28
N ARG A 378 -53.40 -37.80 -28.48
CA ARG A 378 -54.51 -38.37 -27.70
C ARG A 378 -55.78 -38.66 -28.51
N SER A 379 -56.20 -39.92 -28.54
CA SER A 379 -57.64 -40.28 -28.53
C SER A 379 -58.13 -40.49 -27.08
N GLN A 380 -59.32 -39.97 -26.76
CA GLN A 380 -59.95 -39.86 -25.42
C GLN A 380 -60.03 -41.20 -24.63
N LYS A 381 -59.95 -41.34 -23.28
CA LYS A 381 -60.72 -40.74 -22.14
C LYS A 381 -60.16 -41.22 -20.75
N HIS A 382 -60.50 -40.57 -19.62
CA HIS A 382 -60.33 -40.99 -18.18
C HIS A 382 -58.89 -41.26 -17.59
N VAL A 383 -58.52 -41.28 -16.28
CA VAL A 383 -59.11 -40.92 -14.91
C VAL A 383 -59.80 -42.08 -14.11
N GLU A 384 -59.54 -42.46 -12.81
CA GLU A 384 -59.09 -41.77 -11.55
C GLU A 384 -58.53 -42.71 -10.40
N THR A 385 -57.63 -42.18 -9.52
CA THR A 385 -57.39 -42.36 -8.04
C THR A 385 -56.99 -43.66 -7.26
N TRP A 386 -56.51 -43.44 -6.01
CA TRP A 386 -55.74 -44.28 -5.05
C TRP A 386 -56.45 -44.50 -3.68
N GLN A 387 -55.96 -45.43 -2.84
CA GLN A 387 -56.13 -45.43 -1.35
C GLN A 387 -55.04 -46.24 -0.59
N HIS A 388 -54.82 -45.93 0.70
CA HIS A 388 -53.78 -46.49 1.61
C HIS A 388 -54.37 -46.82 3.01
N THR A 389 -53.72 -47.70 3.80
CA THR A 389 -54.08 -48.02 5.21
C THR A 389 -52.84 -48.30 6.11
N GLU A 390 -52.98 -48.10 7.44
CA GLU A 390 -51.94 -48.18 8.49
C GLU A 390 -51.88 -49.54 9.26
N GLN A 391 -50.86 -49.76 10.14
CA GLN A 391 -51.00 -50.25 11.56
C GLN A 391 -49.68 -50.62 12.31
N HIS A 392 -49.47 -50.05 13.53
CA HIS A 392 -48.91 -50.58 14.83
C HIS A 392 -47.55 -51.35 14.94
N PRO A 393 -46.89 -51.56 16.15
CA PRO A 393 -47.37 -51.60 17.56
C PRO A 393 -46.48 -50.94 18.69
N ASN A 394 -46.76 -51.24 19.97
CA ASN A 394 -46.27 -50.56 21.22
C ASN A 394 -45.18 -51.29 22.04
N THR A 395 -44.37 -50.51 22.78
CA THR A 395 -43.44 -50.93 23.88
C THR A 395 -43.87 -50.33 25.23
N LYS A 396 -43.54 -50.97 26.38
CA LYS A 396 -44.06 -50.58 27.72
C LYS A 396 -43.14 -49.61 28.48
N CYS A 397 -43.69 -48.48 28.91
CA CYS A 397 -42.98 -47.36 29.55
C CYS A 397 -43.03 -47.37 31.09
N SER A 398 -42.01 -46.78 31.75
CA SER A 398 -41.95 -46.60 33.21
C SER A 398 -41.72 -45.12 33.58
N CYS A 399 -42.81 -44.34 33.60
CA CYS A 399 -42.80 -42.89 33.81
C CYS A 399 -43.76 -42.51 34.95
N ALA A 400 -43.33 -42.66 36.20
CA ALA A 400 -44.16 -42.49 37.40
C ALA A 400 -43.79 -41.26 38.27
N GLY A 401 -42.90 -40.38 37.80
CA GLY A 401 -42.47 -39.19 38.52
C GLY A 401 -43.46 -38.02 38.40
N VAL A 402 -43.48 -37.14 39.42
CA VAL A 402 -44.29 -35.90 39.46
C VAL A 402 -44.05 -34.95 38.26
N GLY A 403 -42.89 -35.05 37.60
CA GLY A 403 -42.58 -34.31 36.37
C GLY A 403 -43.03 -34.98 35.06
N SER A 404 -43.65 -36.17 35.06
CA SER A 404 -43.99 -36.94 33.85
C SER A 404 -45.44 -36.74 33.37
N LEU A 405 -45.62 -36.40 32.10
CA LEU A 405 -46.93 -36.28 31.43
C LEU A 405 -47.55 -37.66 31.14
N ALA A 406 -48.50 -38.05 32.00
CA ALA A 406 -49.44 -39.16 31.77
C ALA A 406 -48.83 -40.55 31.51
N GLY A 407 -47.63 -40.83 32.04
CA GLY A 407 -47.04 -42.17 32.02
C GLY A 407 -46.52 -42.68 30.67
N LYS A 408 -46.60 -41.86 29.61
CA LYS A 408 -46.19 -42.24 28.25
C LYS A 408 -44.74 -41.86 27.97
N CYS A 409 -43.96 -42.84 27.55
CA CYS A 409 -42.64 -42.65 26.95
C CYS A 409 -42.71 -42.76 25.43
N ASP A 410 -41.61 -42.40 24.79
CA ASP A 410 -41.34 -42.69 23.39
C ASP A 410 -41.09 -44.19 23.16
N PRO A 411 -41.70 -44.84 22.14
CA PRO A 411 -41.67 -46.29 21.99
C PRO A 411 -40.33 -46.86 21.49
N GLU A 412 -39.49 -46.05 20.84
CA GLU A 412 -38.15 -46.47 20.38
C GLU A 412 -37.07 -46.17 21.43
N THR A 413 -37.18 -45.03 22.13
CA THR A 413 -36.11 -44.54 23.03
C THR A 413 -36.39 -44.71 24.51
N GLY A 414 -37.62 -45.08 24.91
CA GLY A 414 -37.99 -45.30 26.32
C GLY A 414 -38.10 -44.02 27.18
N ARG A 415 -37.81 -42.85 26.61
CA ARG A 415 -37.74 -41.57 27.32
C ARG A 415 -39.12 -41.00 27.67
N CYS A 416 -39.31 -40.59 28.93
CA CYS A 416 -40.54 -39.99 29.41
C CYS A 416 -40.78 -38.58 28.86
N ARG A 417 -42.05 -38.23 28.61
CA ARG A 417 -42.44 -36.85 28.26
C ARG A 417 -42.59 -36.02 29.53
N CYS A 418 -41.88 -34.90 29.64
CA CYS A 418 -41.81 -34.10 30.86
C CYS A 418 -42.76 -32.89 30.83
N HIS A 419 -43.29 -32.53 31.99
CA HIS A 419 -43.97 -31.26 32.22
C HIS A 419 -43.00 -30.08 32.02
N VAL A 420 -43.54 -28.91 31.66
CA VAL A 420 -42.77 -27.66 31.53
C VAL A 420 -42.09 -27.36 32.87
N GLY A 421 -40.77 -27.14 32.84
CA GLY A 421 -39.94 -26.98 34.04
C GLY A 421 -39.22 -28.26 34.51
N PHE A 422 -39.46 -29.42 33.90
CA PHE A 422 -38.81 -30.69 34.24
C PHE A 422 -37.99 -31.26 33.06
N THR A 423 -36.93 -32.01 33.37
CA THR A 423 -36.01 -32.63 32.41
C THR A 423 -35.44 -33.94 32.97
N GLY A 424 -34.61 -34.63 32.17
CA GLY A 424 -34.11 -35.98 32.44
C GLY A 424 -34.91 -37.06 31.68
N GLU A 425 -34.44 -38.31 31.74
CA GLU A 425 -35.10 -39.42 31.04
C GLU A 425 -36.39 -39.88 31.74
N HIS A 426 -36.49 -39.67 33.05
CA HIS A 426 -37.67 -39.94 33.88
C HIS A 426 -38.34 -38.67 34.42
N CYS A 427 -37.95 -37.49 33.92
CA CYS A 427 -38.46 -36.18 34.36
C CYS A 427 -38.25 -35.91 35.87
N ASP A 428 -37.10 -36.34 36.37
CA ASP A 428 -36.66 -36.38 37.77
C ASP A 428 -35.82 -35.15 38.18
N LYS A 429 -35.58 -34.21 37.28
CA LYS A 429 -34.76 -33.01 37.49
C LYS A 429 -35.50 -31.78 37.01
N CYS A 430 -35.22 -30.60 37.58
CA CYS A 430 -35.71 -29.35 37.01
C CYS A 430 -34.95 -29.00 35.73
N ALA A 431 -35.65 -28.44 34.75
CA ALA A 431 -35.06 -27.90 33.52
C ALA A 431 -34.28 -26.60 33.82
N ASN A 432 -33.34 -26.23 32.94
CA ASN A 432 -32.59 -24.97 33.07
C ASN A 432 -33.56 -23.78 33.21
N GLY A 433 -33.26 -22.87 34.16
CA GLY A 433 -34.17 -21.79 34.54
C GLY A 433 -35.22 -22.15 35.61
N TYR A 434 -35.26 -23.40 36.08
CA TYR A 434 -36.15 -23.85 37.15
C TYR A 434 -35.35 -24.47 38.31
N PHE A 435 -35.77 -24.20 39.54
CA PHE A 435 -35.11 -24.65 40.77
C PHE A 435 -36.10 -25.29 41.76
N ASN A 436 -35.62 -25.88 42.85
CA ASN A 436 -36.46 -26.44 43.92
C ASN A 436 -37.36 -27.64 43.49
N PHE A 437 -36.76 -28.77 43.11
CA PHE A 437 -37.46 -30.05 42.90
C PHE A 437 -38.08 -30.56 44.23
N PRO A 438 -39.31 -31.11 44.26
CA PRO A 438 -40.16 -31.54 43.14
C PRO A 438 -41.08 -30.46 42.55
N LEU A 439 -41.01 -29.21 43.03
CA LEU A 439 -41.91 -28.14 42.58
C LEU A 439 -41.44 -27.45 41.30
N CYS A 440 -40.13 -27.44 41.03
CA CYS A 440 -39.49 -26.84 39.86
C CYS A 440 -40.06 -25.46 39.51
N GLN A 441 -39.81 -24.49 40.39
CA GLN A 441 -40.27 -23.12 40.29
C GLN A 441 -39.36 -22.33 39.34
N LEU A 442 -39.93 -21.42 38.54
CA LEU A 442 -39.18 -20.59 37.60
C LEU A 442 -38.31 -19.57 38.36
N CYS A 443 -37.03 -19.47 37.98
CA CYS A 443 -36.10 -18.50 38.52
C CYS A 443 -36.40 -17.07 38.02
N GLN A 444 -36.37 -16.08 38.91
CA GLN A 444 -36.55 -14.66 38.57
C GLN A 444 -35.22 -14.03 38.11
N CYS A 445 -34.66 -14.57 37.02
CA CYS A 445 -33.41 -14.12 36.43
C CYS A 445 -33.64 -13.54 35.04
N SER A 446 -32.89 -12.51 34.66
CA SER A 446 -32.99 -11.91 33.32
C SER A 446 -32.43 -12.86 32.24
N PRO A 447 -33.25 -13.37 31.30
CA PRO A 447 -32.81 -14.35 30.31
C PRO A 447 -31.66 -13.85 29.42
N SER A 448 -31.60 -12.54 29.19
CA SER A 448 -30.59 -11.91 28.34
C SER A 448 -29.25 -11.66 29.05
N GLY A 449 -29.18 -11.79 30.38
CA GLY A 449 -27.98 -11.54 31.19
C GLY A 449 -27.41 -12.77 31.89
N THR A 450 -28.11 -13.91 31.80
CA THR A 450 -27.69 -15.19 32.38
C THR A 450 -27.03 -16.11 31.36
N THR A 451 -26.30 -17.10 31.87
CA THR A 451 -25.73 -18.22 31.10
C THR A 451 -26.80 -19.27 30.75
N SER A 452 -26.47 -20.28 29.94
CA SER A 452 -27.42 -21.28 29.42
C SER A 452 -28.14 -22.15 30.47
N GLN A 453 -27.66 -22.14 31.72
CA GLN A 453 -28.30 -22.82 32.86
C GLN A 453 -29.25 -21.89 33.64
N VAL A 454 -29.17 -20.57 33.40
CA VAL A 454 -29.96 -19.47 33.99
C VAL A 454 -29.76 -19.27 35.50
N CYS A 455 -29.96 -20.32 36.29
CA CYS A 455 -29.83 -20.31 37.74
C CYS A 455 -29.31 -21.65 38.27
N ASP A 456 -28.78 -21.65 39.50
CA ASP A 456 -28.42 -22.89 40.20
C ASP A 456 -29.62 -23.56 40.89
N GLN A 457 -29.39 -24.73 41.47
CA GLN A 457 -30.42 -25.53 42.15
C GLN A 457 -31.03 -24.84 43.39
N ALA A 458 -30.37 -23.79 43.92
CA ALA A 458 -30.84 -22.97 45.03
C ALA A 458 -31.59 -21.70 44.54
N GLY A 459 -31.70 -21.49 43.23
CA GLY A 459 -32.40 -20.36 42.62
C GLY A 459 -31.53 -19.11 42.42
N LYS A 460 -30.21 -19.19 42.62
CA LYS A 460 -29.30 -18.05 42.41
C LYS A 460 -28.98 -17.91 40.92
N CYS A 461 -29.13 -16.71 40.39
CA CYS A 461 -28.89 -16.41 38.97
C CYS A 461 -27.41 -16.53 38.59
N LEU A 462 -27.14 -17.15 37.43
CA LEU A 462 -25.80 -17.41 36.91
C LEU A 462 -25.45 -16.42 35.79
N CYS A 463 -24.94 -15.24 36.16
CA CYS A 463 -24.70 -14.13 35.24
C CYS A 463 -23.59 -14.41 34.22
N ARG A 464 -23.74 -13.82 33.03
CA ARG A 464 -22.69 -13.76 31.99
C ARG A 464 -21.55 -12.82 32.44
N SER A 465 -20.35 -12.98 31.89
CA SER A 465 -19.11 -12.31 32.30
C SER A 465 -19.23 -10.79 32.54
N GLU A 466 -19.81 -10.08 31.59
CA GLU A 466 -19.97 -8.63 31.51
C GLU A 466 -21.24 -8.11 32.22
N VAL A 467 -22.02 -9.01 32.84
CA VAL A 467 -23.27 -8.74 33.56
C VAL A 467 -23.07 -8.98 35.06
N THR A 468 -23.83 -8.26 35.88
CA THR A 468 -23.83 -8.30 37.34
C THR A 468 -25.26 -8.04 37.88
N GLY A 469 -25.42 -7.99 39.19
CA GLY A 469 -26.71 -7.86 39.87
C GLY A 469 -27.30 -9.22 40.27
N SER A 470 -28.18 -9.23 41.28
CA SER A 470 -28.76 -10.47 41.82
C SER A 470 -29.69 -11.19 40.83
N GLN A 471 -30.25 -10.46 39.86
CA GLN A 471 -31.07 -11.01 38.77
C GLN A 471 -30.35 -11.00 37.41
N CYS A 472 -29.06 -10.65 37.38
CA CYS A 472 -28.25 -10.49 36.17
C CYS A 472 -28.85 -9.48 35.17
N ASP A 473 -29.28 -8.33 35.69
CA ASP A 473 -30.01 -7.25 35.02
C ASP A 473 -29.17 -5.99 34.77
N GLN A 474 -27.91 -5.96 35.24
CA GLN A 474 -27.04 -4.79 35.24
C GLN A 474 -25.71 -5.09 34.56
N CYS A 475 -25.09 -4.11 33.89
CA CYS A 475 -23.74 -4.29 33.36
C CYS A 475 -22.68 -4.17 34.46
N ARG A 476 -21.60 -4.94 34.35
CA ARG A 476 -20.43 -4.83 35.23
C ARG A 476 -19.73 -3.48 35.00
N SER A 477 -19.14 -2.90 36.05
CA SER A 477 -18.35 -1.65 35.94
C SER A 477 -17.33 -1.73 34.81
N GLY A 478 -17.27 -0.67 33.98
CA GLY A 478 -16.51 -0.67 32.73
C GLY A 478 -17.28 -1.18 31.51
N TYR A 479 -18.59 -1.50 31.66
CA TYR A 479 -19.50 -1.83 30.57
C TYR A 479 -20.82 -1.05 30.68
N TYR A 480 -21.47 -0.74 29.55
CA TYR A 480 -22.70 0.05 29.48
C TYR A 480 -23.78 -0.59 28.57
N THR A 481 -25.04 -0.19 28.78
CA THR A 481 -26.24 -0.65 28.04
C THR A 481 -26.57 -2.15 28.14
N PHE A 482 -27.39 -2.53 29.14
CA PHE A 482 -28.00 -3.87 29.19
C PHE A 482 -29.03 -4.04 28.05
N PRO A 483 -29.18 -5.22 27.39
CA PRO A 483 -28.53 -6.51 27.67
C PRO A 483 -27.19 -6.75 26.94
N TYR A 484 -26.84 -5.86 26.01
CA TYR A 484 -25.61 -5.92 25.21
C TYR A 484 -24.55 -5.07 25.89
N CYS A 485 -24.10 -5.50 27.07
CA CYS A 485 -23.13 -4.75 27.88
C CYS A 485 -21.83 -4.54 27.10
N ASN A 486 -21.69 -3.37 26.49
CA ASN A 486 -20.56 -2.98 25.65
C ASN A 486 -19.45 -2.40 26.52
N VAL A 487 -18.18 -2.68 26.21
CA VAL A 487 -17.07 -2.13 27.00
C VAL A 487 -16.98 -0.61 26.86
N CYS A 488 -16.63 0.09 27.93
CA CYS A 488 -16.31 1.50 27.90
C CYS A 488 -15.03 1.75 27.10
N ASP A 489 -15.18 2.35 25.91
CA ASP A 489 -14.10 2.80 25.04
C ASP A 489 -13.83 4.29 25.31
N CYS A 490 -13.04 4.60 26.34
CA CYS A 490 -12.67 5.98 26.71
C CYS A 490 -11.21 6.26 26.29
N ASP A 491 -10.97 7.41 25.66
CA ASP A 491 -9.62 7.81 25.22
C ASP A 491 -8.67 8.02 26.41
N GLN A 492 -7.47 7.43 26.35
CA GLN A 492 -6.52 7.43 27.47
C GLN A 492 -5.87 8.79 27.75
N VAL A 493 -5.90 9.71 26.78
CA VAL A 493 -5.33 11.07 26.90
C VAL A 493 -6.42 12.07 27.25
N GLY A 494 -7.57 11.99 26.58
CA GLY A 494 -8.68 12.93 26.71
C GLY A 494 -9.65 12.65 27.87
N ALA A 495 -9.78 11.40 28.34
CA ALA A 495 -10.62 11.06 29.48
C ALA A 495 -9.88 11.18 30.83
N ILE A 496 -10.65 11.29 31.91
CA ILE A 496 -10.16 11.26 33.29
C ILE A 496 -10.00 9.81 33.78
N GLY A 497 -10.76 8.86 33.22
CA GLY A 497 -10.67 7.43 33.51
C GLY A 497 -11.40 6.56 32.48
N SER A 498 -11.34 5.24 32.68
CA SER A 498 -11.90 4.22 31.78
C SER A 498 -13.34 3.78 32.12
N VAL A 499 -13.97 4.41 33.11
CA VAL A 499 -15.36 4.12 33.50
C VAL A 499 -16.30 5.13 32.85
N CYS A 500 -17.32 4.64 32.16
CA CYS A 500 -18.32 5.43 31.46
C CYS A 500 -19.70 5.29 32.12
N GLY A 501 -20.56 6.29 31.93
CA GLY A 501 -21.94 6.29 32.41
C GLY A 501 -22.85 5.30 31.69
N SER A 502 -24.11 5.19 32.11
CA SER A 502 -25.10 4.23 31.60
C SER A 502 -25.39 4.33 30.08
N GLY A 503 -25.16 5.50 29.48
CA GLY A 503 -25.23 5.74 28.03
C GLY A 503 -23.88 5.65 27.30
N GLY A 504 -22.83 5.16 27.95
CA GLY A 504 -21.49 5.03 27.36
C GLY A 504 -20.70 6.34 27.26
N GLN A 505 -21.12 7.39 27.99
CA GLN A 505 -20.42 8.67 28.05
C GLN A 505 -19.25 8.61 29.04
N CYS A 506 -18.05 8.92 28.58
CA CYS A 506 -16.84 9.02 29.40
C CYS A 506 -16.73 10.42 30.05
N GLU A 507 -15.98 10.53 31.14
CA GLU A 507 -15.70 11.80 31.82
C GLU A 507 -14.45 12.45 31.19
N CYS A 508 -14.64 13.62 30.56
CA CYS A 508 -13.61 14.27 29.75
C CYS A 508 -12.82 15.33 30.53
N ARG A 509 -11.55 15.51 30.15
CA ARG A 509 -10.70 16.59 30.67
C ARG A 509 -11.14 17.95 30.15
N GLN A 510 -10.68 19.03 30.79
CA GLN A 510 -11.00 20.39 30.35
C GLN A 510 -10.58 20.63 28.87
N SER A 511 -11.43 21.36 28.15
CA SER A 511 -11.32 21.62 26.69
C SER A 511 -11.37 20.38 25.78
N VAL A 512 -11.70 19.20 26.33
CA VAL A 512 -11.96 17.95 25.59
C VAL A 512 -13.44 17.57 25.74
N ASP A 513 -14.03 16.99 24.70
CA ASP A 513 -15.46 16.65 24.61
C ASP A 513 -15.66 15.36 23.78
N GLY A 514 -16.91 14.94 23.60
CA GLY A 514 -17.30 13.76 22.84
C GLY A 514 -17.55 12.53 23.73
N ARG A 515 -18.27 11.53 23.20
CA ARG A 515 -18.73 10.36 23.98
C ARG A 515 -17.58 9.60 24.65
N ARG A 516 -16.44 9.57 23.99
CA ARG A 516 -15.21 8.89 24.40
C ARG A 516 -14.04 9.84 24.68
N CYS A 517 -14.30 11.15 24.74
CA CYS A 517 -13.30 12.19 24.97
C CYS A 517 -12.18 12.23 23.90
N ASP A 518 -12.54 12.03 22.63
CA ASP A 518 -11.62 11.90 21.48
C ASP A 518 -11.44 13.17 20.64
N ARG A 519 -12.00 14.29 21.09
CA ARG A 519 -12.04 15.56 20.33
C ARG A 519 -12.02 16.75 21.26
N CYS A 520 -11.68 17.91 20.72
CA CYS A 520 -11.74 19.15 21.47
C CYS A 520 -13.19 19.64 21.66
N ALA A 521 -13.44 20.30 22.79
CA ALA A 521 -14.70 20.99 23.06
C ALA A 521 -14.91 22.16 22.09
N ALA A 522 -16.16 22.56 21.89
CA ALA A 522 -16.51 23.70 21.03
C ALA A 522 -15.64 24.95 21.36
N GLY A 523 -15.17 25.63 20.31
CA GLY A 523 -14.24 26.76 20.45
C GLY A 523 -12.78 26.37 20.75
N HIS A 524 -12.39 25.11 20.53
CA HIS A 524 -11.00 24.63 20.65
C HIS A 524 -10.62 23.68 19.50
N PHE A 525 -9.32 23.60 19.17
CA PHE A 525 -8.79 22.82 18.04
C PHE A 525 -7.47 22.09 18.37
N SER A 526 -7.12 21.10 17.55
CA SER A 526 -5.89 20.29 17.66
C SER A 526 -5.77 19.42 18.93
N PHE A 527 -6.53 18.32 18.95
CA PHE A 527 -6.40 17.25 19.96
C PHE A 527 -4.99 16.61 19.91
N PRO A 528 -4.34 16.27 21.04
CA PRO A 528 -4.86 16.30 22.42
C PRO A 528 -4.70 17.63 23.16
N ASN A 529 -4.02 18.63 22.57
CA ASN A 529 -3.69 19.88 23.28
C ASN A 529 -4.86 20.88 23.35
N CYS A 530 -5.81 20.80 22.42
CA CYS A 530 -7.08 21.54 22.40
C CYS A 530 -6.92 23.04 22.70
N TRP A 531 -6.13 23.72 21.87
CA TRP A 531 -5.93 25.16 21.95
C TRP A 531 -7.20 25.91 21.62
N ARG A 532 -7.41 27.06 22.26
CA ARG A 532 -8.61 27.89 22.08
C ARG A 532 -8.62 28.57 20.70
N CYS A 533 -9.79 28.63 20.07
CA CYS A 533 -10.00 29.43 18.85
C CYS A 533 -9.79 30.93 19.12
N GLU A 534 -8.99 31.59 18.28
CA GLU A 534 -8.70 33.03 18.37
C GLU A 534 -9.36 33.81 17.22
N CYS A 535 -10.65 33.57 17.00
CA CYS A 535 -11.46 34.27 15.99
C CYS A 535 -11.78 35.72 16.40
N SER A 536 -11.67 36.67 15.45
CA SER A 536 -12.09 38.05 15.66
C SER A 536 -13.60 38.15 15.87
N GLN A 537 -14.02 38.79 16.96
CA GLN A 537 -15.43 38.94 17.30
C GLN A 537 -16.21 39.82 16.31
N GLU A 538 -15.57 40.81 15.68
CA GLU A 538 -16.21 41.62 14.64
C GLU A 538 -16.16 40.97 13.24
N GLY A 539 -15.04 40.32 12.90
CA GLY A 539 -14.79 39.82 11.55
C GLY A 539 -15.25 38.39 11.26
N SER A 540 -15.41 37.55 12.30
CA SER A 540 -15.93 36.18 12.17
C SER A 540 -17.45 36.11 12.32
N ILE A 541 -18.04 35.06 11.73
CA ILE A 541 -19.46 34.73 11.84
C ILE A 541 -19.75 34.06 13.20
N SER A 542 -18.84 33.20 13.65
CA SER A 542 -18.85 32.52 14.94
C SER A 542 -17.45 32.56 15.57
N LEU A 543 -17.37 32.50 16.90
CA LEU A 543 -16.12 32.32 17.64
C LEU A 543 -15.62 30.85 17.62
N GLU A 544 -16.38 29.97 17.00
CA GLU A 544 -15.99 28.59 16.70
C GLU A 544 -15.10 28.54 15.45
N CYS A 545 -14.05 27.73 15.52
CA CYS A 545 -13.11 27.48 14.43
C CYS A 545 -13.05 25.99 14.10
N ASP A 546 -12.43 25.65 12.96
CA ASP A 546 -12.25 24.25 12.58
C ASP A 546 -11.47 23.46 13.64
N SER A 547 -11.99 22.30 14.01
CA SER A 547 -11.47 21.46 15.11
C SER A 547 -10.05 20.89 14.89
N GLN A 548 -9.52 20.93 13.66
CA GLN A 548 -8.18 20.47 13.31
C GLN A 548 -7.25 21.63 12.91
N SER A 549 -7.69 22.54 12.03
CA SER A 549 -6.85 23.62 11.50
C SER A 549 -6.90 24.92 12.32
N GLY A 550 -7.90 25.08 13.20
CA GLY A 550 -8.12 26.31 13.95
C GLY A 550 -8.65 27.48 13.12
N GLU A 551 -9.07 27.24 11.87
CA GLU A 551 -9.48 28.29 10.94
C GLU A 551 -10.91 28.79 11.22
N CYS A 552 -11.08 30.11 11.26
CA CYS A 552 -12.34 30.78 11.61
C CYS A 552 -13.22 31.06 10.38
N LEU A 553 -14.54 31.04 10.56
CA LEU A 553 -15.51 31.33 9.48
C LEU A 553 -15.71 32.85 9.32
N CYS A 554 -15.22 33.44 8.22
CA CYS A 554 -15.20 34.91 8.05
C CYS A 554 -16.47 35.50 7.45
N ARG A 555 -16.81 36.72 7.86
CA ARG A 555 -17.91 37.50 7.27
C ARG A 555 -17.59 37.94 5.84
N SER A 556 -18.62 38.21 5.04
CA SER A 556 -18.48 38.73 3.68
C SER A 556 -17.61 39.98 3.65
N GLY A 557 -16.54 39.96 2.84
CA GLY A 557 -15.57 41.05 2.76
C GLY A 557 -14.36 40.93 3.71
N VAL A 558 -14.36 39.96 4.63
CA VAL A 558 -13.29 39.66 5.60
C VAL A 558 -12.61 38.33 5.25
N THR A 559 -11.32 38.20 5.57
CA THR A 559 -10.49 37.02 5.33
C THR A 559 -9.40 36.88 6.41
N GLY A 560 -8.49 35.91 6.25
CA GLY A 560 -7.45 35.55 7.23
C GLY A 560 -7.89 34.46 8.19
N HIS A 561 -6.94 33.67 8.72
CA HIS A 561 -7.19 32.51 9.60
C HIS A 561 -8.02 32.85 10.85
N ARG A 562 -7.93 34.10 11.33
CA ARG A 562 -8.68 34.67 12.46
C ARG A 562 -9.82 35.61 12.05
N CYS A 563 -10.03 35.82 10.76
CA CYS A 563 -10.96 36.81 10.20
C CYS A 563 -10.66 38.25 10.65
N ASP A 564 -9.39 38.68 10.54
CA ASP A 564 -8.85 39.91 11.10
C ASP A 564 -8.57 41.01 10.05
N ARG A 565 -8.82 40.75 8.76
CA ARG A 565 -8.42 41.62 7.64
C ARG A 565 -9.44 41.58 6.48
N CYS A 566 -9.50 42.63 5.67
CA CYS A 566 -10.40 42.65 4.52
C CYS A 566 -9.89 41.80 3.34
N ILE A 567 -10.82 41.31 2.52
CA ILE A 567 -10.53 40.69 1.21
C ILE A 567 -9.91 41.75 0.29
N ALA A 568 -8.97 41.32 -0.57
CA ALA A 568 -8.28 42.21 -1.51
C ALA A 568 -9.27 43.04 -2.36
N GLY A 569 -9.11 44.36 -2.31
CA GLY A 569 -10.00 45.33 -2.97
C GLY A 569 -11.01 46.03 -2.04
N LEU A 570 -11.08 45.64 -0.77
CA LEU A 570 -11.91 46.27 0.27
C LEU A 570 -11.05 46.78 1.43
N PHE A 571 -11.45 47.89 2.05
CA PHE A 571 -10.65 48.59 3.07
C PHE A 571 -11.49 49.00 4.29
N GLY A 572 -10.84 49.19 5.44
CA GLY A 572 -11.48 49.64 6.69
C GLY A 572 -12.21 48.52 7.45
N PHE A 573 -11.44 47.60 8.05
CA PHE A 573 -11.98 46.58 8.97
C PHE A 573 -12.67 47.23 10.19
N PRO A 574 -13.82 46.72 10.68
CA PRO A 574 -14.53 45.52 10.23
C PRO A 574 -15.52 45.74 9.07
N SER A 575 -15.69 46.97 8.60
CA SER A 575 -16.72 47.34 7.60
C SER A 575 -16.37 47.00 6.15
N CYS A 576 -15.07 46.87 5.83
CA CYS A 576 -14.51 46.43 4.54
C CYS A 576 -15.26 46.98 3.30
N GLN A 577 -15.16 48.29 3.10
CA GLN A 577 -15.88 49.05 2.06
C GLN A 577 -15.01 49.31 0.82
N THR A 578 -15.66 49.63 -0.30
CA THR A 578 -15.03 49.99 -1.57
C THR A 578 -14.61 51.47 -1.58
N HIS A 579 -13.31 51.73 -1.72
CA HIS A 579 -12.77 53.06 -2.02
C HIS A 579 -12.06 53.05 -3.39
N THR A 580 -12.10 54.16 -4.11
CA THR A 580 -11.56 54.28 -5.48
C THR A 580 -10.03 54.30 -5.53
N CYS A 581 -9.37 54.76 -4.47
CA CYS A 581 -7.92 54.83 -4.33
C CYS A 581 -7.50 54.29 -2.95
N ASP A 582 -6.40 53.55 -2.90
CA ASP A 582 -5.80 53.05 -1.66
C ASP A 582 -5.17 54.22 -0.87
N PRO A 583 -5.59 54.48 0.39
CA PRO A 583 -5.09 55.61 1.17
C PRO A 583 -3.62 55.45 1.61
N ALA A 584 -3.09 54.23 1.71
CA ALA A 584 -1.68 54.00 2.03
C ALA A 584 -0.77 54.25 0.82
N GLY A 585 -1.28 53.96 -0.39
CA GLY A 585 -0.54 54.14 -1.65
C GLY A 585 -0.76 55.46 -2.38
N SER A 586 -1.73 56.26 -1.98
CA SER A 586 -2.05 57.57 -2.59
C SER A 586 -1.34 58.73 -1.89
N LEU A 587 -1.10 59.82 -2.62
CA LEU A 587 -0.51 61.07 -2.08
C LEU A 587 -1.52 61.97 -1.33
N SER A 588 -2.81 61.62 -1.38
CA SER A 588 -3.91 62.18 -0.58
C SER A 588 -3.93 63.70 -0.34
N THR A 589 -4.07 64.48 -1.41
CA THR A 589 -4.91 65.71 -1.42
C THR A 589 -5.59 65.80 -2.78
N ASP A 590 -6.90 66.04 -2.74
CA ASP A 590 -7.88 66.28 -3.82
C ASP A 590 -8.99 65.21 -3.85
N HIS A 591 -10.13 65.56 -3.23
CA HIS A 591 -11.33 64.71 -3.12
C HIS A 591 -12.36 64.99 -4.22
N ASP A 592 -12.02 65.78 -5.25
CA ASP A 592 -12.92 66.20 -6.31
C ASP A 592 -12.39 65.88 -7.72
N ASN A 593 -13.17 65.06 -8.44
CA ASN A 593 -13.30 65.02 -9.90
C ASN A 593 -12.02 64.88 -10.76
N MET A 594 -11.33 63.74 -10.68
CA MET A 594 -10.62 63.20 -11.85
C MET A 594 -10.46 61.66 -11.78
N ASP A 595 -10.67 60.96 -12.90
CA ASP A 595 -10.76 59.49 -13.00
C ASP A 595 -9.43 58.71 -12.79
N THR A 596 -8.45 59.28 -12.09
CA THR A 596 -7.09 58.70 -11.94
C THR A 596 -6.44 59.03 -10.60
N CYS A 597 -6.12 58.00 -9.80
CA CYS A 597 -5.41 58.16 -8.53
C CYS A 597 -3.92 58.55 -8.72
N ARG A 598 -3.40 59.45 -7.85
CA ARG A 598 -1.97 59.82 -7.81
C ARG A 598 -1.22 59.02 -6.74
N CYS A 599 -0.40 58.07 -7.19
CA CYS A 599 0.32 57.14 -6.32
C CYS A 599 1.64 57.70 -5.76
N ARG A 600 2.02 57.23 -4.57
CA ARG A 600 3.32 57.49 -3.94
C ARG A 600 4.46 56.86 -4.75
N THR A 601 5.69 57.34 -4.53
CA THR A 601 6.85 57.10 -5.41
C THR A 601 7.12 55.62 -5.72
N ASN A 602 6.93 54.71 -4.76
CA ASN A 602 7.22 53.27 -4.91
C ASN A 602 5.96 52.43 -5.14
N VAL A 603 4.87 53.04 -5.60
CA VAL A 603 3.52 52.44 -5.75
C VAL A 603 3.06 52.54 -7.22
N LEU A 604 2.29 51.54 -7.68
CA LEU A 604 1.73 51.44 -9.03
C LEU A 604 0.24 51.03 -9.00
N GLY A 605 -0.43 51.21 -10.13
CA GLY A 605 -1.80 50.76 -10.37
C GLY A 605 -2.79 51.92 -10.38
N GLN A 606 -3.91 51.76 -11.10
CA GLN A 606 -4.92 52.83 -11.23
C GLN A 606 -5.54 53.24 -9.89
N THR A 607 -5.56 52.32 -8.93
CA THR A 607 -6.06 52.47 -7.55
C THR A 607 -4.94 52.69 -6.53
N CYS A 608 -3.67 52.74 -6.95
CA CYS A 608 -2.49 52.83 -6.07
C CYS A 608 -2.36 51.74 -5.00
N SER A 609 -2.90 50.53 -5.22
CA SER A 609 -2.94 49.45 -4.24
C SER A 609 -1.81 48.41 -4.34
N SER A 610 -0.70 48.71 -5.04
CA SER A 610 0.37 47.73 -5.30
C SER A 610 1.75 48.36 -5.39
N CYS A 611 2.78 47.66 -4.91
CA CYS A 611 4.16 48.16 -4.95
C CYS A 611 4.79 48.04 -6.34
N LYS A 612 5.66 49.00 -6.71
CA LYS A 612 6.54 48.88 -7.88
C LYS A 612 7.41 47.62 -7.79
N PRO A 613 7.77 46.99 -8.93
CA PRO A 613 8.75 45.89 -8.92
C PRO A 613 10.00 46.30 -8.13
N LEU A 614 10.58 45.35 -7.40
CA LEU A 614 11.65 45.57 -6.40
C LEU A 614 11.23 46.25 -5.08
N PHE A 615 9.92 46.50 -4.85
CA PHE A 615 9.39 47.06 -3.60
C PHE A 615 8.23 46.22 -3.02
N TRP A 616 8.03 46.31 -1.70
CA TRP A 616 7.05 45.55 -0.92
C TRP A 616 6.57 46.34 0.31
N ASN A 617 5.58 45.78 1.03
CA ASN A 617 4.98 46.30 2.27
C ASN A 617 4.49 47.75 2.12
N LEU A 618 3.33 47.88 1.48
CA LEU A 618 2.60 49.14 1.38
C LEU A 618 2.10 49.56 2.78
N GLN A 619 2.58 50.70 3.29
CA GLN A 619 2.25 51.21 4.63
C GLN A 619 1.88 52.69 4.56
N TRP A 620 0.89 53.13 5.35
CA TRP A 620 0.38 54.51 5.27
C TRP A 620 1.35 55.53 5.87
N GLU A 621 2.15 55.12 6.85
CA GLU A 621 3.23 55.92 7.45
C GLU A 621 4.45 56.07 6.52
N ASN A 622 4.62 55.18 5.55
CA ASN A 622 5.76 55.23 4.63
C ASN A 622 5.54 56.33 3.58
N PRO A 623 6.33 57.43 3.57
CA PRO A 623 6.13 58.54 2.63
C PRO A 623 6.31 58.14 1.16
N THR A 624 6.99 57.02 0.89
CA THR A 624 7.13 56.44 -0.46
C THR A 624 6.13 55.33 -0.78
N GLY A 625 5.27 54.97 0.18
CA GLY A 625 4.31 53.87 0.12
C GLY A 625 4.95 52.52 0.41
N CYS A 626 5.86 52.06 -0.45
CA CYS A 626 6.52 50.75 -0.34
C CYS A 626 8.02 50.85 -0.08
N GLN A 627 8.57 49.86 0.62
CA GLN A 627 10.00 49.73 0.94
C GLN A 627 10.72 48.77 -0.01
N SER A 628 12.03 48.96 -0.23
CA SER A 628 12.80 48.12 -1.17
C SER A 628 12.96 46.67 -0.67
N CYS A 629 12.93 45.72 -1.58
CA CYS A 629 13.10 44.29 -1.33
C CYS A 629 14.48 43.96 -0.70
N HIS A 630 15.55 44.62 -1.16
CA HIS A 630 16.94 44.35 -0.78
C HIS A 630 17.40 42.88 -0.99
N CYS A 631 16.88 42.19 -2.01
CA CYS A 631 17.28 40.82 -2.33
C CYS A 631 18.75 40.72 -2.74
N ASN A 632 19.43 39.66 -2.30
CA ASN A 632 20.75 39.29 -2.78
C ASN A 632 20.62 38.65 -4.18
N THR A 633 21.15 39.32 -5.20
CA THR A 633 21.11 38.86 -6.60
C THR A 633 21.90 37.57 -6.82
N ASN A 634 22.93 37.28 -6.02
CA ASN A 634 23.67 36.02 -6.12
C ASN A 634 22.86 34.83 -5.57
N GLY A 635 22.01 35.06 -4.57
CA GLY A 635 21.18 34.04 -3.94
C GLY A 635 19.78 33.87 -4.54
N THR A 636 19.36 34.72 -5.48
CA THR A 636 18.03 34.70 -6.11
C THR A 636 18.03 34.03 -7.48
N ILE A 637 16.95 33.31 -7.79
CA ILE A 637 16.80 32.61 -9.08
C ILE A 637 16.80 33.63 -10.23
N GLY A 638 17.65 33.42 -11.23
CA GLY A 638 17.80 34.32 -12.38
C GLY A 638 18.49 35.67 -12.08
N GLY A 639 18.90 35.93 -10.84
CA GLY A 639 19.57 37.18 -10.46
C GLY A 639 18.65 38.40 -10.29
N TYR A 640 17.33 38.19 -10.28
CA TYR A 640 16.35 39.27 -10.12
C TYR A 640 16.13 39.62 -8.65
N ALA A 641 16.17 40.92 -8.33
CA ALA A 641 15.98 41.41 -6.96
C ALA A 641 14.49 41.64 -6.58
N GLU A 642 13.57 40.92 -7.22
CA GLU A 642 12.14 40.98 -6.93
C GLU A 642 11.78 40.11 -5.72
N CYS A 643 10.79 40.58 -4.95
CA CYS A 643 10.29 39.91 -3.77
C CYS A 643 8.76 39.97 -3.71
N ASN A 644 8.19 39.10 -2.87
CA ASN A 644 6.76 39.11 -2.58
C ASN A 644 6.31 40.48 -2.05
N GLN A 645 5.30 41.08 -2.67
CA GLN A 645 4.84 42.44 -2.37
C GLN A 645 4.30 42.63 -0.94
N PHE A 646 3.96 41.56 -0.21
CA PHE A 646 3.45 41.61 1.16
C PHE A 646 4.46 41.13 2.20
N THR A 647 5.14 40.00 1.96
CA THR A 647 6.08 39.39 2.93
C THR A 647 7.53 39.84 2.74
N GLY A 648 7.86 40.43 1.60
CA GLY A 648 9.22 40.85 1.27
C GLY A 648 10.17 39.69 0.98
N GLN A 649 9.66 38.46 0.89
CA GLN A 649 10.44 37.26 0.62
C GLN A 649 10.92 37.22 -0.84
N CYS A 650 12.23 37.13 -1.03
CA CYS A 650 12.89 36.99 -2.32
C CYS A 650 12.86 35.51 -2.80
N LEU A 651 12.94 35.30 -4.12
CA LEU A 651 12.91 33.97 -4.75
C LEU A 651 14.30 33.30 -4.67
N CYS A 652 14.56 32.57 -3.58
CA CYS A 652 15.89 31.99 -3.32
C CYS A 652 16.21 30.76 -4.19
N LYS A 653 17.49 30.61 -4.55
CA LYS A 653 18.03 29.43 -5.23
C LYS A 653 18.00 28.19 -4.32
N PRO A 654 18.08 26.96 -4.88
CA PRO A 654 18.21 25.74 -4.08
C PRO A 654 19.34 25.83 -3.05
N GLY A 655 19.06 25.36 -1.83
CA GLY A 655 19.98 25.44 -0.70
C GLY A 655 20.20 26.83 -0.10
N VAL A 656 19.53 27.89 -0.59
CA VAL A 656 19.61 29.27 -0.07
C VAL A 656 18.35 29.61 0.73
N THR A 657 18.50 30.37 1.82
CA THR A 657 17.44 30.75 2.76
C THR A 657 17.55 32.21 3.20
N GLY A 658 16.61 32.65 4.05
CA GLY A 658 16.47 34.03 4.53
C GLY A 658 15.57 34.89 3.64
N ARG A 659 15.03 35.98 4.20
CA ARG A 659 14.12 36.89 3.47
C ARG A 659 14.76 37.43 2.20
N THR A 660 16.05 37.71 2.27
CA THR A 660 16.87 38.33 1.24
C THR A 660 17.75 37.35 0.46
N CYS A 661 17.63 36.04 0.70
CA CYS A 661 18.43 34.98 0.05
C CYS A 661 19.96 35.14 0.24
N ASP A 662 20.37 35.61 1.41
CA ASP A 662 21.75 35.92 1.79
C ASP A 662 22.46 34.76 2.52
N GLN A 663 21.74 33.73 2.96
CA GLN A 663 22.24 32.66 3.82
C GLN A 663 22.07 31.29 3.17
N CYS A 664 22.96 30.33 3.46
CA CYS A 664 22.73 28.94 3.11
C CYS A 664 21.79 28.26 4.11
N LEU A 665 20.97 27.33 3.64
CA LEU A 665 20.14 26.47 4.48
C LEU A 665 21.03 25.56 5.34
N PRO A 666 20.66 25.21 6.59
CA PRO A 666 21.41 24.23 7.39
C PRO A 666 21.66 22.93 6.62
N GLY A 667 22.90 22.44 6.64
CA GLY A 667 23.35 21.30 5.83
C GLY A 667 23.82 21.66 4.40
N TYR A 668 23.85 22.95 4.06
CA TYR A 668 24.37 23.48 2.79
C TYR A 668 25.43 24.56 3.06
N TYR A 669 26.39 24.68 2.14
CA TYR A 669 27.51 25.61 2.22
C TYR A 669 27.82 26.29 0.89
N SER A 670 28.55 27.41 0.95
CA SER A 670 29.26 27.95 -0.21
C SER A 670 30.45 28.82 0.21
N SER A 671 31.60 28.56 -0.42
CA SER A 671 32.86 29.23 -0.12
C SER A 671 32.98 30.67 -0.66
N HIS A 672 32.06 31.09 -1.54
CA HIS A 672 32.11 32.41 -2.21
C HIS A 672 30.77 33.18 -2.11
N GLY A 673 29.93 32.85 -1.13
CA GLY A 673 28.51 33.23 -1.13
C GLY A 673 27.72 32.43 -2.18
N ALA A 674 26.41 32.63 -2.29
CA ALA A 674 25.56 31.79 -3.16
C ALA A 674 26.10 31.72 -4.61
N SER A 675 26.43 30.51 -5.06
CA SER A 675 26.99 30.25 -6.39
C SER A 675 25.96 30.55 -7.49
N TYR A 676 26.36 30.51 -8.76
CA TYR A 676 25.42 30.54 -9.88
C TYR A 676 24.27 29.52 -9.68
N PHE A 677 24.59 28.34 -9.12
CA PHE A 677 23.66 27.25 -8.82
C PHE A 677 23.00 27.29 -7.41
N GLY A 678 23.34 28.23 -6.53
CA GLY A 678 22.87 28.27 -5.12
C GLY A 678 23.93 27.82 -4.10
N CYS A 679 23.50 27.26 -2.96
CA CYS A 679 24.42 26.62 -2.01
C CYS A 679 24.50 25.11 -2.26
N GLN A 680 25.67 24.52 -2.04
CA GLN A 680 25.91 23.09 -2.25
C GLN A 680 25.61 22.31 -0.97
N SER A 681 25.01 21.12 -1.05
CA SER A 681 24.85 20.28 0.15
C SER A 681 26.21 19.78 0.65
N CYS A 682 26.41 19.81 1.96
CA CYS A 682 27.64 19.34 2.59
C CYS A 682 27.85 17.82 2.42
N ASN A 683 26.77 17.05 2.24
CA ASN A 683 26.78 15.58 2.20
C ASN A 683 27.59 14.99 3.38
N CYS A 684 27.29 15.43 4.60
CA CYS A 684 27.85 14.85 5.81
C CYS A 684 27.48 13.36 5.90
N ASP A 685 28.45 12.50 6.23
CA ASP A 685 28.23 11.07 6.38
C ASP A 685 27.40 10.80 7.64
N ALA A 686 26.16 10.34 7.45
CA ALA A 686 25.20 10.14 8.54
C ALA A 686 25.65 9.09 9.59
N GLY A 687 26.69 8.29 9.33
CA GLY A 687 27.33 7.44 10.33
C GLY A 687 28.44 8.15 11.11
N GLY A 688 29.25 8.95 10.43
CA GLY A 688 30.43 9.59 11.00
C GLY A 688 30.25 11.01 11.54
N SER A 689 29.25 11.77 11.09
CA SER A 689 28.96 13.11 11.58
C SER A 689 27.98 13.10 12.77
N VAL A 690 28.06 14.13 13.62
CA VAL A 690 27.16 14.30 14.77
C VAL A 690 25.73 14.53 14.29
N ASP A 691 25.57 15.38 13.28
CA ASP A 691 24.32 15.65 12.56
C ASP A 691 24.60 15.88 11.06
N LEU A 692 23.59 16.26 10.29
CA LEU A 692 23.71 16.59 8.86
C LEU A 692 24.06 18.07 8.61
N SER A 693 24.40 18.82 9.66
CA SER A 693 24.80 20.22 9.58
C SER A 693 26.31 20.36 9.41
N CYS A 694 26.72 21.55 9.00
CA CYS A 694 28.08 21.86 8.58
C CYS A 694 28.30 23.37 8.66
N ASP A 695 29.56 23.76 8.68
CA ASP A 695 29.93 25.17 8.54
C ASP A 695 29.54 25.72 7.16
N ALA A 696 28.77 26.82 7.14
CA ALA A 696 28.11 27.35 5.95
C ALA A 696 29.08 27.94 4.90
N VAL A 697 30.36 28.13 5.22
CA VAL A 697 31.38 28.69 4.31
C VAL A 697 32.34 27.59 3.83
N THR A 698 32.83 26.77 4.74
CA THR A 698 33.85 25.74 4.49
C THR A 698 33.26 24.38 4.12
N GLY A 699 32.00 24.12 4.46
CA GLY A 699 31.34 22.82 4.26
C GLY A 699 31.83 21.71 5.18
N ALA A 700 32.57 22.06 6.24
CA ALA A 700 33.08 21.10 7.20
C ALA A 700 31.96 20.60 8.13
N CYS A 701 31.74 19.29 8.14
CA CYS A 701 30.80 18.61 9.02
C CYS A 701 31.40 18.37 10.41
N THR A 702 30.59 18.40 11.47
CA THR A 702 31.04 18.07 12.83
C THR A 702 31.15 16.55 12.98
N CYS A 703 32.36 16.02 13.15
CA CYS A 703 32.59 14.56 13.21
C CYS A 703 32.49 13.98 14.62
N ARG A 704 32.01 12.73 14.71
CA ARG A 704 31.99 11.93 15.93
C ARG A 704 33.40 11.44 16.29
N PRO A 705 33.71 11.18 17.58
CA PRO A 705 35.00 10.67 17.99
C PRO A 705 35.42 9.41 17.21
N GLY A 706 36.65 9.41 16.69
CA GLY A 706 37.17 8.33 15.86
C GLY A 706 36.87 8.42 14.37
N VAL A 707 36.13 9.45 13.93
CA VAL A 707 35.84 9.70 12.50
C VAL A 707 36.29 11.11 12.11
N THR A 708 36.76 11.26 10.87
CA THR A 708 37.50 12.42 10.37
C THR A 708 37.20 12.71 8.89
N GLY A 709 37.74 13.84 8.40
CA GLY A 709 37.55 14.33 7.03
C GLY A 709 36.38 15.31 6.91
N LEU A 710 36.36 16.11 5.83
CA LEU A 710 35.39 17.20 5.64
C LEU A 710 33.92 16.73 5.78
N LYS A 711 33.63 15.50 5.33
CA LYS A 711 32.31 14.86 5.36
C LYS A 711 32.18 13.80 6.46
N CYS A 712 33.16 13.68 7.35
CA CYS A 712 33.21 12.64 8.38
C CYS A 712 33.11 11.21 7.84
N ASN A 713 33.75 10.92 6.72
CA ASN A 713 33.69 9.61 6.05
C ASN A 713 35.02 8.81 6.11
N LYS A 714 35.99 9.25 6.94
CA LYS A 714 37.29 8.57 7.11
C LYS A 714 37.51 8.20 8.56
N LEU A 715 37.71 6.91 8.84
CA LEU A 715 38.09 6.46 10.18
C LEU A 715 39.46 7.02 10.57
N GLN A 716 39.57 7.46 11.82
CA GLN A 716 40.84 7.86 12.42
C GLN A 716 41.70 6.60 12.64
N PRO A 717 43.03 6.65 12.42
CA PRO A 717 43.91 5.53 12.74
C PRO A 717 43.73 5.06 14.20
N GLY A 718 43.45 3.77 14.39
CA GLY A 718 43.15 3.17 15.69
C GLY A 718 41.67 3.03 16.05
N PHE A 719 40.75 3.57 15.23
CA PHE A 719 39.30 3.41 15.41
C PHE A 719 38.70 2.47 14.35
N PHE A 720 37.66 1.73 14.73
CA PHE A 720 37.01 0.71 13.91
C PHE A 720 35.49 0.76 14.10
N LEU A 721 34.73 0.66 13.00
CA LEU A 721 33.27 0.56 13.01
C LEU A 721 32.86 -0.92 12.90
N PRO A 722 32.07 -1.47 13.86
CA PRO A 722 31.64 -2.85 13.80
C PRO A 722 30.61 -3.07 12.69
N GLY A 723 30.91 -4.00 11.77
CA GLY A 723 29.96 -4.47 10.76
C GLY A 723 28.95 -5.48 11.33
N PRO A 724 27.94 -5.92 10.53
CA PRO A 724 26.93 -6.88 10.97
C PRO A 724 27.52 -8.21 11.42
N GLN A 725 28.66 -8.60 10.84
CA GLN A 725 29.42 -9.81 11.20
C GLN A 725 29.85 -9.85 12.67
N ASN A 726 29.94 -8.69 13.35
CA ASN A 726 30.30 -8.63 14.76
C ASN A 726 29.11 -8.88 15.71
N TRP A 727 27.90 -8.94 15.17
CA TRP A 727 26.66 -9.25 15.89
C TRP A 727 26.16 -10.66 15.58
N ARG A 728 27.01 -11.48 14.95
CA ARG A 728 26.73 -12.82 14.45
C ARG A 728 27.22 -13.89 15.41
N TYR A 729 26.35 -14.85 15.67
CA TYR A 729 26.62 -16.06 16.43
C TYR A 729 26.36 -17.25 15.52
N GLU A 730 27.43 -17.94 15.11
CA GLU A 730 27.34 -19.11 14.23
C GLU A 730 26.69 -20.30 14.97
N ALA A 731 25.97 -21.16 14.26
CA ALA A 731 25.18 -22.21 14.90
C ALA A 731 26.05 -23.30 15.56
N GLU A 732 27.23 -23.61 15.03
CA GLU A 732 28.18 -24.56 15.62
C GLU A 732 28.70 -24.16 17.00
N ALA A 733 28.61 -22.88 17.36
CA ALA A 733 29.01 -22.36 18.66
C ALA A 733 27.94 -22.59 19.75
N ALA A 734 26.76 -23.09 19.37
CA ALA A 734 25.66 -23.35 20.28
C ALA A 734 25.86 -24.64 21.09
N VAL A 735 25.32 -24.64 22.30
CA VAL A 735 25.21 -25.82 23.17
C VAL A 735 23.75 -26.19 23.40
N GLY A 736 23.49 -27.46 23.73
CA GLY A 736 22.17 -27.90 24.18
C GLY A 736 21.94 -27.62 25.67
N PRO A 737 20.70 -27.78 26.19
CA PRO A 737 20.28 -27.42 27.55
C PRO A 737 20.98 -28.15 28.71
N LYS A 738 21.93 -29.04 28.44
CA LYS A 738 22.81 -29.68 29.44
C LYS A 738 24.30 -29.39 29.21
N GLY A 739 24.63 -28.35 28.43
CA GLY A 739 26.00 -28.00 28.06
C GLY A 739 26.68 -29.00 27.12
N HIS A 740 25.92 -29.89 26.47
CA HIS A 740 26.46 -30.80 25.46
C HIS A 740 26.58 -30.07 24.11
N GLN A 741 27.60 -30.43 23.32
CA GLN A 741 27.78 -29.90 21.97
C GLN A 741 26.69 -30.47 21.04
N LEU A 742 26.13 -29.61 20.19
CA LEU A 742 25.12 -29.99 19.21
C LEU A 742 25.75 -30.74 18.04
N ARG A 743 24.97 -31.60 17.36
CA ARG A 743 25.38 -32.24 16.10
C ARG A 743 25.49 -31.19 15.00
N ILE A 744 26.68 -31.07 14.42
CA ILE A 744 27.02 -30.21 13.28
C ILE A 744 27.16 -31.07 12.03
N GLU A 745 26.67 -30.58 10.89
CA GLU A 745 26.81 -31.23 9.58
C GLU A 745 27.40 -30.27 8.54
N ASN A 746 28.22 -30.80 7.62
CA ASN A 746 29.06 -30.01 6.71
C ASN A 746 28.85 -30.36 5.21
N SER A 747 27.76 -31.06 4.88
CA SER A 747 27.60 -31.72 3.57
C SER A 747 26.96 -30.84 2.47
N MET A 748 26.75 -29.55 2.69
CA MET A 748 26.09 -28.63 1.75
C MET A 748 26.91 -27.35 1.52
N THR A 749 26.97 -26.91 0.26
CA THR A 749 27.60 -25.64 -0.14
C THR A 749 26.61 -24.48 0.00
N GLY A 750 26.99 -23.41 0.73
CA GLY A 750 26.18 -22.19 0.93
C GLY A 750 26.24 -21.68 2.37
N PHE A 751 26.31 -22.61 3.32
CA PHE A 751 26.49 -22.34 4.75
C PHE A 751 27.85 -21.71 5.08
N THR A 752 27.91 -21.06 6.23
CA THR A 752 29.10 -20.37 6.75
C THR A 752 29.77 -21.13 7.89
N GLY A 753 30.95 -20.67 8.31
CA GLY A 753 31.68 -21.30 9.39
C GLY A 753 32.15 -22.72 9.03
N THR A 754 31.87 -23.67 9.91
CA THR A 754 32.29 -25.07 9.83
C THR A 754 31.17 -26.03 9.43
N GLY A 755 29.92 -25.56 9.40
CA GLY A 755 28.74 -26.36 9.09
C GLY A 755 27.46 -25.73 9.62
N TYR A 756 26.40 -26.51 9.70
CA TYR A 756 25.10 -26.09 10.24
C TYR A 756 24.62 -27.02 11.35
N VAL A 757 23.67 -26.54 12.17
CA VAL A 757 23.04 -27.34 13.22
C VAL A 757 21.61 -27.70 12.81
N THR A 758 21.31 -29.00 12.78
CA THR A 758 19.96 -29.51 12.53
C THR A 758 19.22 -29.70 13.87
N LEU A 759 18.11 -28.99 14.05
CA LEU A 759 17.22 -29.11 15.21
C LEU A 759 16.08 -30.08 14.88
N GLU A 760 16.06 -31.23 15.55
CA GLU A 760 15.09 -32.31 15.34
C GLU A 760 14.55 -32.83 16.68
N ARG A 761 13.68 -33.84 16.66
CA ARG A 761 12.96 -34.37 17.85
C ARG A 761 13.84 -34.77 19.04
N LEU A 762 15.13 -35.04 18.83
CA LEU A 762 16.11 -35.38 19.88
C LEU A 762 17.01 -34.19 20.29
N GLN A 763 17.05 -33.14 19.49
CA GLN A 763 17.91 -31.96 19.63
C GLN A 763 17.06 -30.72 19.33
N VAL A 764 16.15 -30.39 20.24
CA VAL A 764 15.10 -29.38 20.02
C VAL A 764 15.53 -27.95 20.39
N GLN A 765 16.71 -27.76 20.98
CA GLN A 765 17.10 -26.48 21.57
C GLN A 765 18.59 -26.18 21.37
N ALA A 766 18.88 -24.97 20.91
CA ALA A 766 20.22 -24.39 20.78
C ALA A 766 20.36 -23.17 21.70
N ILE A 767 21.55 -22.99 22.28
CA ILE A 767 21.84 -21.95 23.29
C ILE A 767 23.20 -21.31 23.01
N TRP A 768 23.24 -19.97 22.99
CA TRP A 768 24.45 -19.15 22.90
C TRP A 768 24.59 -18.24 24.12
N LYS A 769 25.82 -17.96 24.52
CA LYS A 769 26.14 -16.85 25.44
C LYS A 769 26.47 -15.60 24.63
N VAL A 770 25.81 -14.49 24.94
CA VAL A 770 25.94 -13.22 24.22
C VAL A 770 26.26 -12.10 25.22
N GLU A 771 27.15 -11.17 24.85
CA GLU A 771 27.58 -10.07 25.72
C GLU A 771 27.02 -8.73 25.19
N VAL A 772 26.22 -8.05 26.02
CA VAL A 772 25.57 -6.78 25.65
C VAL A 772 26.42 -5.61 26.19
N GLY A 773 27.27 -5.05 25.34
CA GLY A 773 28.27 -4.04 25.70
C GLY A 773 27.82 -2.57 25.68
N PHE A 774 26.55 -2.26 25.38
CA PHE A 774 26.05 -0.88 25.41
C PHE A 774 25.82 -0.43 26.85
N GLY A 775 26.44 0.67 27.29
CA GLY A 775 26.33 1.21 28.67
C GLY A 775 24.95 1.75 29.07
N LYS A 776 23.88 1.37 28.36
CA LYS A 776 22.47 1.73 28.61
C LYS A 776 21.57 0.56 28.19
N VAL A 777 20.37 0.49 28.76
CA VAL A 777 19.33 -0.43 28.27
C VAL A 777 19.01 -0.09 26.81
N SER A 778 18.97 -1.10 25.94
CA SER A 778 18.80 -0.94 24.49
C SER A 778 17.86 -2.00 23.92
N LEU A 779 17.18 -1.68 22.82
CA LEU A 779 16.29 -2.62 22.14
C LEU A 779 17.05 -3.48 21.12
N PHE A 780 16.69 -4.76 21.00
CA PHE A 780 17.34 -5.75 20.11
C PHE A 780 16.33 -6.58 19.30
N SER A 781 16.74 -6.97 18.09
CA SER A 781 16.01 -7.83 17.16
C SER A 781 16.85 -9.06 16.82
N VAL A 782 16.21 -10.23 16.77
CA VAL A 782 16.87 -11.49 16.40
C VAL A 782 16.54 -11.84 14.95
N VAL A 783 17.57 -12.12 14.16
CA VAL A 783 17.48 -12.48 12.73
C VAL A 783 18.17 -13.83 12.55
N LEU A 784 17.55 -14.76 11.82
CA LEU A 784 18.08 -16.12 11.64
C LEU A 784 18.41 -16.38 10.17
N ARG A 785 19.57 -16.98 9.91
CA ARG A 785 19.83 -17.66 8.63
C ARG A 785 19.58 -19.15 8.84
N CYS A 786 18.57 -19.66 8.15
CA CYS A 786 18.07 -21.02 8.35
C CYS A 786 17.31 -21.54 7.13
N MET A 787 17.24 -22.85 7.00
CA MET A 787 16.37 -23.56 6.05
C MET A 787 15.46 -24.53 6.81
N THR A 788 14.28 -24.81 6.26
CA THR A 788 13.36 -25.83 6.82
C THR A 788 13.43 -27.09 5.96
N GLN A 789 13.39 -28.26 6.61
CA GLN A 789 13.41 -29.54 5.87
C GLN A 789 12.15 -29.77 5.01
N ASN A 790 11.08 -29.00 5.25
CA ASN A 790 9.81 -29.04 4.53
C ASN A 790 9.38 -27.61 4.16
N ALA A 791 8.57 -27.45 3.11
CA ALA A 791 7.99 -26.15 2.70
C ALA A 791 6.90 -25.60 3.67
N ASN A 792 6.72 -26.22 4.83
CA ASN A 792 5.76 -25.79 5.85
C ASN A 792 6.43 -24.84 6.86
N PRO A 793 5.70 -23.84 7.39
CA PRO A 793 6.21 -23.02 8.47
C PRO A 793 6.45 -23.84 9.74
N VAL A 794 7.59 -23.60 10.38
CA VAL A 794 8.00 -24.24 11.63
C VAL A 794 7.73 -23.27 12.79
N LEU A 795 7.08 -23.75 13.86
CA LEU A 795 6.93 -22.98 15.09
C LEU A 795 8.18 -23.14 15.97
N GLY A 796 8.63 -22.05 16.58
CA GLY A 796 9.73 -22.04 17.52
C GLY A 796 9.55 -20.99 18.60
N LYS A 797 10.37 -21.05 19.65
CA LYS A 797 10.38 -20.09 20.74
C LYS A 797 11.79 -19.54 20.92
N ILE A 798 11.93 -18.23 20.89
CA ILE A 798 13.20 -17.53 21.16
C ILE A 798 13.12 -16.95 22.57
N THR A 799 14.10 -17.26 23.42
CA THR A 799 14.19 -16.79 24.81
C THR A 799 15.53 -16.12 25.05
N LEU A 800 15.52 -14.94 25.69
CA LEU A 800 16.70 -14.23 26.19
C LEU A 800 16.61 -14.14 27.71
N SER A 801 17.59 -14.75 28.39
CA SER A 801 17.66 -14.83 29.85
C SER A 801 18.91 -14.09 30.37
N PRO A 802 18.80 -13.25 31.40
CA PRO A 802 19.93 -12.53 31.96
C PRO A 802 20.82 -13.44 32.82
N VAL A 803 22.15 -13.32 32.68
CA VAL A 803 23.13 -14.16 33.37
C VAL A 803 23.83 -13.33 34.46
N ASN A 804 23.55 -13.67 35.73
CA ASN A 804 24.16 -13.06 36.92
C ASN A 804 23.92 -11.55 37.12
N HIS A 805 22.92 -10.96 36.44
CA HIS A 805 22.55 -9.54 36.60
C HIS A 805 21.01 -9.33 36.62
N PRO A 806 20.51 -8.19 37.11
CA PRO A 806 19.07 -7.98 37.24
C PRO A 806 18.41 -7.71 35.88
N GLY A 807 17.53 -8.63 35.48
CA GLY A 807 16.62 -8.49 34.33
C GLY A 807 15.54 -9.58 34.39
N SER A 808 14.49 -9.43 33.58
CA SER A 808 13.49 -10.48 33.35
C SER A 808 13.82 -11.32 32.12
N ASN A 809 13.55 -12.62 32.20
CA ASN A 809 13.53 -13.49 31.01
C ASN A 809 12.48 -12.95 30.03
N GLN A 810 12.86 -12.82 28.76
CA GLN A 810 11.96 -12.41 27.68
C GLN A 810 11.87 -13.54 26.68
N SER A 811 10.66 -13.93 26.28
CA SER A 811 10.46 -15.00 25.31
C SER A 811 9.35 -14.69 24.32
N HIS A 812 9.64 -14.87 23.04
CA HIS A 812 8.68 -14.71 21.95
C HIS A 812 8.49 -16.03 21.19
N GLU A 813 7.24 -16.37 20.92
CA GLU A 813 6.88 -17.46 20.00
C GLU A 813 6.94 -16.92 18.57
N VAL A 814 7.61 -17.64 17.68
CA VAL A 814 7.93 -17.21 16.31
C VAL A 814 7.55 -18.28 15.30
N GLN A 815 7.07 -17.84 14.14
CA GLN A 815 6.75 -18.71 13.01
C GLN A 815 7.82 -18.56 11.93
N ILE A 816 8.66 -19.56 11.79
CA ILE A 816 9.77 -19.60 10.84
C ILE A 816 9.25 -20.15 9.51
N LEU A 817 9.02 -19.24 8.55
CA LEU A 817 8.45 -19.56 7.24
C LEU A 817 9.44 -20.36 6.38
N GLY A 818 9.01 -21.54 5.92
CA GLY A 818 9.84 -22.44 5.13
C GLY A 818 10.11 -21.98 3.69
N GLY A 819 11.23 -22.43 3.12
CA GLY A 819 11.66 -22.13 1.76
C GLY A 819 12.98 -22.82 1.43
N ALA A 820 13.22 -23.07 0.14
CA ALA A 820 14.40 -23.80 -0.36
C ALA A 820 15.58 -22.90 -0.78
N ASP A 821 15.50 -21.59 -0.50
CA ASP A 821 16.52 -20.61 -0.88
C ASP A 821 17.36 -20.16 0.33
N ASP A 822 18.67 -20.05 0.09
CA ASP A 822 19.74 -19.72 1.04
C ASP A 822 19.78 -18.19 1.36
N ASP A 823 18.67 -17.65 1.87
CA ASP A 823 18.47 -16.21 2.06
C ASP A 823 18.31 -15.79 3.53
N TRP A 824 18.71 -14.56 3.86
CA TRP A 824 18.67 -14.01 5.22
C TRP A 824 17.25 -13.58 5.59
N ARG A 825 16.66 -14.17 6.64
CA ARG A 825 15.27 -13.89 7.04
C ARG A 825 15.20 -13.21 8.41
N SER A 826 14.64 -11.99 8.44
CA SER A 826 14.27 -11.38 9.72
C SER A 826 13.15 -12.20 10.36
N VAL A 827 13.38 -12.65 11.59
CA VAL A 827 12.40 -13.42 12.37
C VAL A 827 11.48 -12.50 13.17
N SER A 828 11.67 -11.18 13.06
CA SER A 828 10.66 -10.20 13.46
C SER A 828 10.44 -9.10 12.41
N PRO A 829 9.34 -9.24 11.64
CA PRO A 829 8.55 -8.13 11.13
C PRO A 829 7.35 -7.80 12.05
N SER A 830 7.05 -8.66 13.03
CA SER A 830 5.77 -8.68 13.77
C SER A 830 5.87 -9.05 15.27
N ALA A 831 7.06 -9.24 15.82
CA ALA A 831 7.29 -9.47 17.26
C ALA A 831 7.99 -8.27 17.89
N GLU A 832 7.64 -7.94 19.14
CA GLU A 832 8.23 -6.81 19.85
C GLU A 832 9.76 -7.01 20.03
N PRO A 833 10.58 -5.94 19.93
CA PRO A 833 12.01 -6.04 20.14
C PRO A 833 12.33 -6.37 21.61
N PHE A 834 13.37 -7.18 21.83
CA PHE A 834 13.86 -7.55 23.16
C PHE A 834 14.55 -6.36 23.84
N LEU A 835 14.17 -6.05 25.08
CA LEU A 835 14.75 -4.96 25.88
C LEU A 835 15.89 -5.50 26.74
N LEU A 836 17.14 -5.35 26.29
CA LEU A 836 18.31 -5.91 26.98
C LEU A 836 19.07 -4.87 27.78
N THR A 837 19.47 -5.23 29.00
CA THR A 837 20.36 -4.46 29.88
C THR A 837 21.83 -4.84 29.61
N PRO A 838 22.80 -3.93 29.87
CA PRO A 838 24.22 -4.26 29.73
C PRO A 838 24.63 -5.45 30.61
N GLY A 839 25.32 -6.44 30.05
CA GLY A 839 25.80 -7.63 30.76
C GLY A 839 25.78 -8.91 29.91
N GLU A 840 26.01 -10.06 30.55
CA GLU A 840 25.93 -11.38 29.91
C GLU A 840 24.48 -11.85 29.79
N TRP A 841 24.11 -12.39 28.63
CA TRP A 841 22.79 -12.96 28.36
C TRP A 841 22.92 -14.34 27.74
N GLU A 842 21.91 -15.17 27.94
CA GLU A 842 21.76 -16.48 27.34
C GLU A 842 20.62 -16.42 26.31
N LEU A 843 20.97 -16.57 25.04
CA LEU A 843 20.04 -16.63 23.91
C LEU A 843 19.73 -18.10 23.62
N SER A 844 18.45 -18.46 23.65
CA SER A 844 17.98 -19.81 23.36
C SER A 844 16.93 -19.84 22.26
N ILE A 845 17.03 -20.81 21.36
CA ILE A 845 16.04 -21.10 20.31
C ILE A 845 15.57 -22.54 20.49
N GLU A 846 14.27 -22.73 20.72
CA GLU A 846 13.61 -24.02 20.90
C GLU A 846 12.65 -24.29 19.73
N THR A 847 12.89 -25.34 18.93
CA THR A 847 12.10 -25.67 17.73
C THR A 847 12.39 -27.09 17.19
N THR A 848 11.69 -27.52 16.14
CA THR A 848 11.90 -28.83 15.47
C THR A 848 11.83 -28.71 13.95
N HIS A 849 12.58 -29.54 13.23
CA HIS A 849 12.66 -29.58 11.76
C HIS A 849 13.28 -28.33 11.12
N LEU A 850 14.20 -27.68 11.83
CA LEU A 850 14.94 -26.50 11.38
C LEU A 850 16.43 -26.83 11.14
N VAL A 851 16.98 -26.36 10.04
CA VAL A 851 18.43 -26.32 9.77
C VAL A 851 18.91 -24.89 10.01
N LEU A 852 19.78 -24.67 10.99
CA LEU A 852 20.26 -23.36 11.40
C LEU A 852 21.73 -23.14 11.00
N ASP A 853 22.00 -22.05 10.29
CA ASP A 853 23.34 -21.58 9.91
C ASP A 853 23.88 -20.63 10.97
N SER A 854 23.14 -19.56 11.27
CA SER A 854 23.62 -18.49 12.15
C SER A 854 22.50 -17.60 12.68
N VAL A 855 22.81 -16.87 13.76
CA VAL A 855 21.92 -15.96 14.47
C VAL A 855 22.56 -14.58 14.54
N LEU A 856 21.82 -13.54 14.17
CA LEU A 856 22.21 -12.14 14.33
C LEU A 856 21.40 -11.50 15.46
N LEU A 857 22.07 -10.85 16.42
CA LEU A 857 21.45 -10.09 17.51
C LEU A 857 21.67 -8.59 17.26
N LEU A 858 20.76 -7.95 16.55
CA LEU A 858 20.90 -6.59 16.04
C LEU A 858 20.25 -5.57 16.99
N PRO A 859 20.92 -4.48 17.40
CA PRO A 859 20.27 -3.41 18.15
C PRO A 859 19.31 -2.57 17.29
N SER A 860 18.37 -1.88 17.92
CA SER A 860 17.37 -1.03 17.28
C SER A 860 17.99 0.24 16.66
N LEU A 861 17.45 0.67 15.52
CA LEU A 861 17.90 1.86 14.78
C LEU A 861 17.85 3.16 15.59
N GLN A 862 17.01 3.26 16.61
CA GLN A 862 16.95 4.43 17.51
C GLN A 862 18.11 4.45 18.52
N ASP A 863 18.65 3.28 18.90
CA ASP A 863 19.86 3.17 19.72
C ASP A 863 21.14 3.23 18.87
N LEU A 864 21.05 2.84 17.58
CA LEU A 864 22.12 2.86 16.57
C LEU A 864 22.23 4.17 15.76
N ALA A 865 21.90 5.32 16.36
CA ALA A 865 22.03 6.64 15.75
C ALA A 865 23.50 7.01 15.43
N GLY A 866 24.02 6.44 14.35
CA GLY A 866 25.43 6.49 13.94
C GLY A 866 25.97 5.30 13.12
N THR A 867 25.14 4.38 12.56
CA THR A 867 25.66 3.31 11.66
C THR A 867 24.84 3.15 10.36
N PRO A 868 25.44 3.33 9.16
CA PRO A 868 24.72 3.37 7.88
C PRO A 868 24.81 2.05 7.08
N VAL A 869 24.59 0.89 7.72
CA VAL A 869 24.82 -0.41 7.07
C VAL A 869 23.58 -0.98 6.33
N PHE A 870 22.37 -0.57 6.70
CA PHE A 870 21.13 -1.25 6.28
C PHE A 870 20.30 -0.54 5.19
N SER A 871 20.92 0.29 4.34
CA SER A 871 20.19 1.06 3.30
C SER A 871 20.82 1.09 1.90
N ARG A 872 21.74 0.17 1.56
CA ARG A 872 22.24 -0.01 0.19
C ARG A 872 22.10 -1.46 -0.28
N PRO A 873 21.60 -1.72 -1.51
CA PRO A 873 21.73 -3.03 -2.12
C PRO A 873 23.21 -3.32 -2.42
N PHE A 874 23.65 -4.56 -2.19
CA PHE A 874 25.02 -4.98 -2.44
C PHE A 874 25.31 -5.05 -3.95
N VAL A 875 26.10 -4.11 -4.46
CA VAL A 875 26.64 -4.16 -5.83
C VAL A 875 28.16 -4.32 -5.75
N GLN A 876 28.58 -5.58 -5.79
CA GLN A 876 29.96 -6.12 -5.87
C GLN A 876 30.97 -5.74 -4.76
N PRO A 877 31.73 -6.71 -4.21
CA PRO A 877 32.88 -6.43 -3.36
C PRO A 877 34.05 -5.87 -4.19
N CYS A 878 34.80 -4.93 -3.63
CA CYS A 878 35.98 -4.37 -4.28
C CYS A 878 37.08 -5.43 -4.46
N LEU A 879 37.41 -5.76 -5.71
CA LEU A 879 38.58 -6.57 -6.06
C LEU A 879 39.87 -5.78 -5.80
N LEU A 880 40.72 -6.29 -4.90
CA LEU A 880 42.10 -5.84 -4.75
C LEU A 880 42.97 -6.47 -5.84
N HIS A 881 43.28 -5.71 -6.90
CA HIS A 881 44.34 -6.07 -7.84
C HIS A 881 45.71 -5.61 -7.31
N PRO A 882 46.74 -6.49 -7.28
CA PRO A 882 48.07 -6.14 -6.81
C PRO A 882 48.97 -5.60 -7.94
N PRO A 883 49.88 -4.65 -7.66
CA PRO A 883 51.09 -4.45 -8.46
C PRO A 883 52.06 -5.63 -8.28
N ALA A 884 52.81 -5.96 -9.32
CA ALA A 884 53.56 -7.22 -9.43
C ALA A 884 54.89 -7.28 -8.64
N ASN A 885 55.44 -8.51 -8.56
CA ASN A 885 56.73 -8.93 -7.97
C ASN A 885 56.77 -8.95 -6.42
N ILE A 886 56.90 -10.08 -5.71
CA ILE A 886 57.58 -11.36 -6.02
C ILE A 886 56.88 -12.61 -5.41
N SER A 887 56.91 -13.71 -6.17
CA SER A 887 56.66 -15.16 -5.90
C SER A 887 55.99 -15.67 -4.58
N THR A 888 54.85 -16.35 -4.77
CA THR A 888 54.47 -17.71 -4.26
C THR A 888 55.12 -18.24 -2.96
N HIS A 889 54.37 -18.74 -1.97
CA HIS A 889 53.30 -19.74 -2.11
C HIS A 889 52.06 -19.49 -1.23
N LEU A 890 50.88 -19.76 -1.79
CA LEU A 890 49.69 -20.19 -1.03
C LEU A 890 49.85 -21.67 -0.67
N TYR A 891 49.43 -22.09 0.53
CA TYR A 891 48.18 -22.85 0.72
C TYR A 891 47.84 -23.02 2.21
N ASP A 892 46.62 -23.47 2.46
CA ASP A 892 46.04 -24.02 3.69
C ASP A 892 45.65 -23.08 4.84
N SER A 893 44.37 -22.72 4.76
CA SER A 893 43.46 -22.52 5.88
C SER A 893 43.49 -23.67 6.90
N HIS A 894 44.20 -23.50 8.02
CA HIS A 894 43.88 -24.07 9.33
C HIS A 894 44.52 -23.23 10.43
N ASN A 895 43.94 -23.22 11.64
CA ASN A 895 44.40 -22.50 12.83
C ASN A 895 44.40 -20.95 12.75
N TRP A 896 43.25 -20.34 13.05
CA TRP A 896 43.25 -19.19 13.96
C TRP A 896 42.69 -19.66 15.32
N PRO A 897 43.41 -19.48 16.43
CA PRO A 897 43.01 -20.05 17.71
C PRO A 897 41.86 -19.27 18.35
N ASN A 898 40.92 -20.01 18.95
CA ASN A 898 39.91 -19.51 19.86
C ASN A 898 40.57 -18.88 21.11
N ASN A 899 40.97 -17.60 21.03
CA ASN A 899 41.16 -16.65 22.15
C ASN A 899 41.85 -15.35 21.69
N ILE A 900 41.10 -14.41 21.11
CA ILE A 900 41.49 -12.99 21.10
C ILE A 900 40.39 -12.18 21.78
N GLN A 901 40.43 -12.14 23.11
CA GLN A 901 39.75 -11.09 23.86
C GLN A 901 40.46 -9.76 23.58
N LEU A 902 39.90 -8.94 22.69
CA LEU A 902 40.28 -7.54 22.59
C LEU A 902 39.74 -6.80 23.83
N LYS A 903 40.58 -6.77 24.87
CA LYS A 903 40.33 -6.02 26.12
C LYS A 903 40.33 -4.52 25.83
N ILE A 904 39.15 -3.97 25.50
CA ILE A 904 38.93 -2.53 25.44
C ILE A 904 38.95 -2.01 26.88
N ARG A 905 40.05 -1.38 27.29
CA ARG A 905 40.05 -0.53 28.48
C ARG A 905 39.31 0.76 28.14
N PHE A 906 38.12 0.93 28.70
CA PHE A 906 37.58 2.26 28.91
C PHE A 906 38.38 2.95 30.01
N ASN A 907 38.67 4.23 29.79
CA ASN A 907 39.34 5.14 30.71
C ASN A 907 38.44 6.36 30.89
#